data_AF-A0A940MCM8-F1
#
_entry.id   AF-A0A940MCM8-F1
#
_cell.length_a   1.000
_cell.length_b   1.000
_cell.length_c   1.000
_cell.angle_alpha   90.00
_cell.angle_beta   90.00
_cell.angle_gamma   90.00
#
_symmetry.space_group_name_H-M   'P 1'
#
loop_
_entity.id
_entity.type
_entity.pdbx_description
1 polymer ?
#
loop_
_entity_poly.entity_id
_entity_poly.type
_entity_poly.pdbx_seq_one_letter_code
_entity_poly.pdbx_strand_id
1 'polypeptide(L)'
;MSRHVVYLAFGTWRIRAARSHVERLVRGGDRVTLVTGDEVHWDPVVEEFGGWAQVDVVQVHPGRDRSFLQSARKVLTAGTGPLAAADVLVAGDAQALPLAWVLRHKYPDVEFVLEPDSGPTDPLPSSDLAVLTPWYPSPNNPFAGAFVQAMTAAVAEGTGSISVLHTEDWSGRAAPKLNDAIKIATSRMQRHPDLFPTRETPEGLLLRTPVPLVHRKDYAPWVAAQAAAMRHALPGGVIDAPVVHAHTGIYGGALALRLARPDARIVVTEHASFLGKVFAQPAALKIYGEVLERADAFLCVSDHLKQQIAARFPEHAGKLRVVPNVIDFSRFTPGPVRSPELRRWLYLGRLLAGKGVEPLLEAFALVAENDPEVTLTMVGSGTLERKLRERGEELGLGDRFRILPPVSPDEVNDLMHGYDLLVHASRVETFGMTILEAVAAGLPVLAARSRGPQETLAGIEDQVGALFEISDDPQVIVDGYLRLRERSSAFDLTAARTVLESRYGPGAVGRQLLDVYAGREPAPLPAVPQAASDERPAEEPVPRQSAASRPAVPPGEPRGRAVLLALSPTKPRRVVDFAAHLLDRGVDVCLVTARQSVWKSSGLDARVPVVSVEAAEKRLAVPRGERFLVYRVPRSVLGRVRRVAGGRSLGSELAVASLQRAHKKGADAFHKKVFNRGYRQFRPHLLARVTRRAALPELRLDLTDHVFVCDIESTVTGWTWAKAHPQLTVTTHLDRTLYS
;
A
#
# COMPACT_ATOMS: atom_id res chain seq x y z
N MET A 1 20.11 -36.21 15.97
CA MET A 1 19.36 -37.38 15.45
C MET A 1 18.55 -36.88 14.27
N SER A 2 18.53 -37.62 13.16
CA SER A 2 17.67 -37.29 12.01
C SER A 2 16.21 -37.38 12.44
N ARG A 3 15.44 -36.30 12.26
CA ARG A 3 14.00 -36.28 12.55
C ARG A 3 13.20 -36.54 11.28
N HIS A 4 12.02 -37.07 11.44
CA HIS A 4 11.02 -37.17 10.40
C HIS A 4 10.04 -35.99 10.47
N VAL A 5 10.07 -35.14 9.45
CA VAL A 5 9.28 -33.91 9.37
C VAL A 5 8.16 -34.07 8.36
N VAL A 6 6.91 -33.93 8.81
CA VAL A 6 5.75 -33.82 7.91
C VAL A 6 5.49 -32.35 7.62
N TYR A 7 5.64 -31.95 6.37
CA TYR A 7 5.53 -30.56 5.93
C TYR A 7 4.22 -30.34 5.16
N LEU A 8 3.31 -29.53 5.69
CA LEU A 8 2.04 -29.21 5.03
C LEU A 8 2.17 -27.92 4.20
N ALA A 9 2.05 -28.03 2.87
CA ALA A 9 2.17 -26.92 1.95
C ALA A 9 1.00 -26.89 0.94
N PHE A 10 -0.14 -26.37 1.37
CA PHE A 10 -1.40 -26.38 0.62
C PHE A 10 -1.68 -25.10 -0.15
N GLY A 11 -0.95 -24.03 0.16
CA GLY A 11 -1.09 -22.72 -0.48
C GLY A 11 -0.10 -22.52 -1.61
N THR A 12 -0.43 -21.61 -2.53
CA THR A 12 0.42 -21.25 -3.67
C THR A 12 1.27 -20.01 -3.43
N TRP A 13 1.08 -19.31 -2.30
CA TRP A 13 1.78 -18.06 -2.02
C TRP A 13 3.15 -18.24 -1.37
N ARG A 14 3.33 -19.32 -0.61
CA ARG A 14 4.56 -19.61 0.17
C ARG A 14 5.40 -20.74 -0.43
N ILE A 15 5.26 -21.03 -1.71
CA ILE A 15 6.01 -22.10 -2.40
C ILE A 15 7.53 -21.88 -2.24
N ARG A 16 8.01 -20.65 -2.43
CA ARG A 16 9.42 -20.29 -2.25
C ARG A 16 9.92 -20.57 -0.83
N ALA A 17 9.13 -20.16 0.17
CA ALA A 17 9.46 -20.33 1.58
C ALA A 17 9.54 -21.82 1.94
N ALA A 18 8.53 -22.59 1.49
CA ALA A 18 8.46 -24.03 1.67
C ALA A 18 9.61 -24.77 1.01
N ARG A 19 9.91 -24.47 -0.27
CA ARG A 19 11.06 -25.04 -0.97
C ARG A 19 12.37 -24.80 -0.20
N SER A 20 12.64 -23.55 0.17
CA SER A 20 13.86 -23.19 0.90
C SER A 20 13.95 -23.89 2.26
N HIS A 21 12.84 -24.05 2.97
CA HIS A 21 12.84 -24.73 4.26
C HIS A 21 13.05 -26.25 4.12
N VAL A 22 12.39 -26.90 3.16
CA VAL A 22 12.61 -28.33 2.86
C VAL A 22 14.07 -28.59 2.49
N GLU A 23 14.68 -27.75 1.66
CA GLU A 23 16.12 -27.83 1.34
C GLU A 23 16.99 -27.74 2.60
N ARG A 24 16.70 -26.82 3.53
CA ARG A 24 17.44 -26.69 4.79
C ARG A 24 17.29 -27.92 5.68
N LEU A 25 16.08 -28.45 5.83
CA LEU A 25 15.81 -29.65 6.64
C LEU A 25 16.60 -30.85 6.12
N VAL A 26 16.55 -31.09 4.80
CA VAL A 26 17.28 -32.20 4.18
C VAL A 26 18.80 -32.01 4.29
N ARG A 27 19.32 -30.79 4.09
CA ARG A 27 20.75 -30.50 4.31
C ARG A 27 21.17 -30.69 5.77
N GLY A 28 20.25 -30.47 6.71
CA GLY A 28 20.43 -30.78 8.14
C GLY A 28 20.34 -32.27 8.47
N GLY A 29 20.02 -33.13 7.50
CA GLY A 29 19.90 -34.58 7.66
C GLY A 29 18.52 -35.06 8.12
N ASP A 30 17.50 -34.20 8.12
CA ASP A 30 16.12 -34.59 8.43
C ASP A 30 15.45 -35.26 7.22
N ARG A 31 14.63 -36.29 7.46
CA ARG A 31 13.74 -36.87 6.45
C ARG A 31 12.47 -36.04 6.36
N VAL A 32 12.00 -35.70 5.17
CA VAL A 32 10.84 -34.83 4.98
C VAL A 32 9.74 -35.55 4.20
N THR A 33 8.52 -35.59 4.71
CA THR A 33 7.33 -35.85 3.89
C THR A 33 6.67 -34.52 3.51
N LEU A 34 6.83 -34.09 2.26
CA LEU A 34 6.22 -32.88 1.72
C LEU A 34 4.80 -33.18 1.22
N VAL A 35 3.79 -32.61 1.87
CA VAL A 35 2.38 -32.82 1.55
C VAL A 35 1.81 -31.58 0.88
N THR A 36 1.49 -31.69 -0.40
CA THR A 36 1.04 -30.57 -1.25
C THR A 36 -0.38 -30.76 -1.77
N GLY A 37 -0.95 -29.67 -2.29
CA GLY A 37 -2.16 -29.73 -3.09
C GLY A 37 -1.88 -30.04 -4.57
N ASP A 38 -2.94 -30.39 -5.30
CA ASP A 38 -2.92 -30.64 -6.75
C ASP A 38 -3.01 -29.34 -7.56
N GLU A 39 -2.11 -28.40 -7.27
CA GLU A 39 -2.04 -27.10 -7.93
C GLU A 39 -0.79 -27.06 -8.81
N VAL A 40 -0.94 -26.68 -10.09
CA VAL A 40 0.14 -26.64 -11.10
C VAL A 40 1.39 -25.88 -10.64
N HIS A 41 1.24 -24.93 -9.73
CA HIS A 41 2.36 -24.15 -9.18
C HIS A 41 3.34 -25.01 -8.36
N TRP A 42 2.91 -26.17 -7.85
CA TRP A 42 3.75 -27.09 -7.10
C TRP A 42 4.50 -28.08 -8.00
N ASP A 43 4.10 -28.29 -9.25
CA ASP A 43 4.69 -29.29 -10.14
C ASP A 43 6.22 -29.19 -10.22
N PRO A 44 6.83 -28.00 -10.41
CA PRO A 44 8.30 -27.90 -10.47
C PRO A 44 8.99 -28.32 -9.17
N VAL A 45 8.35 -28.07 -8.02
CA VAL A 45 8.89 -28.40 -6.69
C VAL A 45 8.71 -29.89 -6.38
N VAL A 46 7.59 -30.48 -6.83
CA VAL A 46 7.32 -31.91 -6.72
C VAL A 46 8.29 -32.70 -7.58
N GLU A 47 8.55 -32.27 -8.81
CA GLU A 47 9.53 -32.89 -9.71
C GLU A 47 10.95 -32.80 -9.13
N GLU A 48 11.35 -31.63 -8.63
CA GLU A 48 12.66 -31.42 -8.01
C GLU A 48 12.88 -32.35 -6.80
N PHE A 49 11.96 -32.35 -5.84
CA PHE A 49 12.10 -33.11 -4.61
C PHE A 49 11.77 -34.60 -4.77
N GLY A 50 10.98 -34.99 -5.76
CA GLY A 50 10.67 -36.41 -6.03
C GLY A 50 11.90 -37.25 -6.34
N GLY A 51 13.01 -36.62 -6.76
CA GLY A 51 14.30 -37.28 -6.96
C GLY A 51 15.18 -37.40 -5.71
N TRP A 52 14.77 -36.81 -4.58
CA TRP A 52 15.60 -36.74 -3.38
C TRP A 52 15.29 -37.91 -2.43
N ALA A 53 16.30 -38.73 -2.13
CA ALA A 53 16.12 -39.93 -1.28
C ALA A 53 15.59 -39.64 0.15
N GLN A 54 15.74 -38.40 0.64
CA GLN A 54 15.28 -37.98 1.96
C GLN A 54 13.91 -37.29 1.93
N VAL A 55 13.29 -37.12 0.75
CA VAL A 55 12.01 -36.43 0.59
C VAL A 55 10.95 -37.35 -0.01
N ASP A 56 9.90 -37.60 0.75
CA ASP A 56 8.68 -38.25 0.26
C ASP A 56 7.67 -37.18 -0.13
N VAL A 57 7.18 -37.19 -1.37
CA VAL A 57 6.17 -36.23 -1.83
C VAL A 57 4.78 -36.87 -1.85
N VAL A 58 3.82 -36.24 -1.18
CA VAL A 58 2.44 -36.70 -1.10
C VAL A 58 1.50 -35.63 -1.63
N GLN A 59 1.04 -35.79 -2.87
CA GLN A 59 0.03 -34.92 -3.47
C GLN A 59 -1.38 -35.34 -3.03
N VAL A 60 -2.14 -34.40 -2.48
CA VAL A 60 -3.50 -34.64 -2.01
C VAL A 60 -4.52 -34.26 -3.07
N HIS A 61 -5.23 -35.25 -3.60
CA HIS A 61 -6.38 -35.04 -4.48
C HIS A 61 -7.71 -35.12 -3.69
N PRO A 62 -8.57 -34.09 -3.75
CA PRO A 62 -9.91 -34.19 -3.19
C PRO A 62 -10.74 -35.21 -3.97
N GLY A 63 -11.32 -36.21 -3.30
CA GLY A 63 -12.29 -37.11 -3.93
C GLY A 63 -13.59 -36.37 -4.27
N ARG A 64 -14.43 -36.92 -5.17
CA ARG A 64 -15.66 -36.27 -5.67
C ARG A 64 -16.55 -35.65 -4.58
N ASP A 65 -16.64 -36.28 -3.40
CA ASP A 65 -17.52 -35.85 -2.30
C ASP A 65 -16.78 -35.28 -1.06
N ARG A 66 -15.46 -35.09 -1.11
CA ARG A 66 -14.66 -34.69 0.06
C ARG A 66 -13.99 -33.34 -0.15
N SER A 67 -14.00 -32.53 0.90
CA SER A 67 -13.17 -31.32 0.92
C SER A 67 -11.68 -31.70 0.93
N PHE A 68 -10.84 -30.84 0.35
CA PHE A 68 -9.39 -31.00 0.34
C PHE A 68 -8.82 -31.34 1.73
N LEU A 69 -9.19 -30.60 2.77
CA LEU A 69 -8.72 -30.84 4.14
C LEU A 69 -9.13 -32.22 4.69
N GLN A 70 -10.29 -32.77 4.27
CA GLN A 70 -10.71 -34.12 4.69
C GLN A 70 -9.89 -35.20 3.98
N SER A 71 -9.58 -35.02 2.70
CA SER A 71 -8.66 -35.90 1.97
C SER A 71 -7.27 -35.87 2.60
N ALA A 72 -6.71 -34.68 2.82
CA ALA A 72 -5.41 -34.49 3.46
C ALA A 72 -5.36 -35.18 4.83
N ARG A 73 -6.37 -34.95 5.68
CA ARG A 73 -6.47 -35.62 6.98
C ARG A 73 -6.47 -37.13 6.86
N LYS A 74 -7.24 -37.70 5.91
CA LYS A 74 -7.31 -39.15 5.71
C LYS A 74 -5.94 -39.74 5.36
N VAL A 75 -5.23 -39.10 4.43
CA VAL A 75 -3.90 -39.52 3.97
C VAL A 75 -2.89 -39.44 5.12
N LEU A 76 -2.87 -38.31 5.83
CA LEU A 76 -1.94 -38.07 6.93
C LEU A 76 -2.12 -39.04 8.10
N THR A 77 -3.36 -39.41 8.43
CA THR A 77 -3.67 -40.20 9.63
C THR A 77 -4.00 -41.67 9.36
N ALA A 78 -3.70 -42.19 8.17
CA ALA A 78 -3.83 -43.63 7.90
C ALA A 78 -2.89 -44.43 8.83
N GLY A 79 -3.16 -45.72 9.05
CA GLY A 79 -2.34 -46.56 9.95
C GLY A 79 -0.86 -46.60 9.58
N THR A 80 -0.54 -46.47 8.30
CA THR A 80 0.82 -46.31 7.73
C THR A 80 1.04 -44.91 7.15
N GLY A 81 0.23 -43.93 7.55
CA GLY A 81 0.28 -42.57 7.04
C GLY A 81 1.49 -41.78 7.59
N PRO A 82 1.83 -40.64 6.97
CA PRO A 82 3.01 -39.84 7.33
C PRO A 82 3.16 -39.50 8.82
N LEU A 83 2.03 -39.28 9.53
CA LEU A 83 2.06 -38.92 10.95
C LEU A 83 2.32 -40.08 11.91
N ALA A 84 2.28 -41.34 11.46
CA ALA A 84 2.49 -42.50 12.34
C ALA A 84 3.91 -42.57 12.91
N ALA A 85 4.87 -41.96 12.21
CA ALA A 85 6.29 -41.95 12.58
C ALA A 85 6.89 -40.54 12.49
N ALA A 86 6.08 -39.49 12.57
CA ALA A 86 6.56 -38.11 12.49
C ALA A 86 7.07 -37.63 13.84
N ASP A 87 8.18 -36.90 13.84
CA ASP A 87 8.69 -36.19 15.02
C ASP A 87 8.19 -34.73 15.01
N VAL A 88 8.05 -34.14 13.83
CA VAL A 88 7.68 -32.73 13.64
C VAL A 88 6.57 -32.58 12.60
N LEU A 89 5.59 -31.71 12.87
CA LEU A 89 4.56 -31.26 11.94
C LEU A 89 4.73 -29.77 11.68
N VAL A 90 5.08 -29.41 10.44
CA VAL A 90 5.22 -28.03 9.99
C VAL A 90 3.96 -27.57 9.26
N ALA A 91 3.35 -26.48 9.71
CA ALA A 91 2.36 -25.74 8.92
C ALA A 91 3.06 -24.67 8.08
N GLY A 92 3.28 -24.94 6.79
CA GLY A 92 4.06 -24.07 5.90
C GLY A 92 3.30 -22.87 5.33
N ASP A 93 1.97 -22.83 5.47
CA ASP A 93 1.15 -21.73 4.95
C ASP A 93 -0.22 -21.60 5.64
N ALA A 94 -0.95 -20.54 5.27
CA ALA A 94 -2.24 -20.21 5.86
C ALA A 94 -3.30 -21.31 5.65
N GLN A 95 -3.32 -21.96 4.49
CA GLN A 95 -4.29 -23.01 4.14
C GLN A 95 -4.04 -24.30 4.93
N ALA A 96 -2.80 -24.54 5.37
CA ALA A 96 -2.44 -25.66 6.24
C ALA A 96 -2.88 -25.48 7.70
N LEU A 97 -2.96 -24.24 8.21
CA LEU A 97 -3.23 -23.96 9.62
C LEU A 97 -4.45 -24.68 10.21
N PRO A 98 -5.63 -24.76 9.54
CA PRO A 98 -6.79 -25.43 10.13
C PRO A 98 -6.59 -26.93 10.35
N LEU A 99 -5.93 -27.61 9.42
CA LEU A 99 -5.65 -29.03 9.55
C LEU A 99 -4.55 -29.27 10.58
N ALA A 100 -3.48 -28.49 10.50
CA ALA A 100 -2.37 -28.59 11.42
C ALA A 100 -2.80 -28.38 12.88
N TRP A 101 -3.69 -27.41 13.14
CA TRP A 101 -4.29 -27.19 14.45
C TRP A 101 -5.02 -28.43 14.99
N VAL A 102 -5.82 -29.08 14.13
CA VAL A 102 -6.57 -30.29 14.52
C VAL A 102 -5.61 -31.46 14.79
N LEU A 103 -4.56 -31.59 13.99
CA LEU A 103 -3.58 -32.66 14.13
C LEU A 103 -2.73 -32.52 15.38
N ARG A 104 -2.32 -31.29 15.76
CA ARG A 104 -1.61 -31.01 17.01
C ARG A 104 -2.31 -31.60 18.25
N HIS A 105 -3.64 -31.55 18.28
CA HIS A 105 -4.41 -32.09 19.41
C HIS A 105 -4.53 -33.62 19.39
N LYS A 106 -4.45 -34.22 18.20
CA LYS A 106 -4.56 -35.67 18.04
C LYS A 106 -3.22 -36.37 18.25
N TYR A 107 -2.11 -35.69 17.98
CA TYR A 107 -0.74 -36.19 18.08
C TYR A 107 0.08 -35.27 18.99
N PRO A 108 -0.12 -35.34 20.32
CA PRO A 108 0.54 -34.44 21.27
C PRO A 108 2.06 -34.64 21.35
N ASP A 109 2.54 -35.82 20.99
CA ASP A 109 3.98 -36.17 21.00
C ASP A 109 4.73 -35.69 19.74
N VAL A 110 4.00 -35.18 18.74
CA VAL A 110 4.59 -34.60 17.52
C VAL A 110 4.79 -33.11 17.74
N GLU A 111 6.03 -32.63 17.63
CA GLU A 111 6.35 -31.22 17.74
C GLU A 111 5.60 -30.43 16.67
N PHE A 112 4.88 -29.38 17.06
CA PHE A 112 4.12 -28.56 16.13
C PHE A 112 4.81 -27.21 15.90
N VAL A 113 5.08 -26.90 14.63
CA VAL A 113 5.89 -25.74 14.24
C VAL A 113 5.20 -24.93 13.13
N LEU A 114 5.34 -23.61 13.20
CA LEU A 114 5.02 -22.70 12.10
C LEU A 114 6.33 -22.38 11.34
N GLU A 115 6.28 -22.38 10.00
CA GLU A 115 7.46 -22.01 9.22
C GLU A 115 7.82 -20.53 9.40
N PRO A 116 9.10 -20.14 9.43
CA PRO A 116 10.32 -20.96 9.41
C PRO A 116 11.04 -20.94 10.76
N ASP A 117 11.59 -22.09 11.12
CA ASP A 117 12.62 -22.21 12.14
C ASP A 117 12.08 -22.13 13.59
N SER A 118 11.67 -23.28 14.14
CA SER A 118 11.48 -23.47 15.59
C SER A 118 12.82 -23.54 16.31
N GLY A 119 13.32 -22.38 16.74
CA GLY A 119 14.26 -22.31 17.85
C GLY A 119 13.55 -22.49 19.20
N PRO A 120 14.27 -22.66 20.31
CA PRO A 120 13.68 -22.61 21.65
C PRO A 120 12.89 -21.31 21.83
N THR A 121 11.68 -21.43 22.37
CA THR A 121 10.78 -20.30 22.58
C THR A 121 11.10 -19.63 23.92
N ASP A 122 12.06 -18.72 23.91
CA ASP A 122 12.23 -17.83 25.04
C ASP A 122 11.22 -16.67 24.92
N PRO A 123 10.59 -16.24 26.02
CA PRO A 123 9.79 -15.02 26.02
C PRO A 123 10.64 -13.85 25.55
N LEU A 124 10.09 -13.02 24.66
CA LEU A 124 10.79 -11.81 24.19
C LEU A 124 11.17 -10.94 25.41
N PRO A 125 12.47 -10.69 25.67
CA PRO A 125 12.92 -9.85 26.77
C PRO A 125 12.58 -8.38 26.53
N SER A 126 12.72 -7.57 27.58
CA SER A 126 12.73 -6.10 27.45
C SER A 126 13.87 -5.65 26.53
N SER A 127 13.68 -4.55 25.82
CA SER A 127 14.72 -3.99 24.94
C SER A 127 14.76 -2.47 24.99
N ASP A 128 15.90 -1.87 24.67
CA ASP A 128 16.06 -0.42 24.61
C ASP A 128 15.36 0.18 23.39
N LEU A 129 15.32 -0.58 22.29
CA LEU A 129 14.64 -0.22 21.05
C LEU A 129 13.81 -1.39 20.51
N ALA A 130 12.54 -1.12 20.25
CA ALA A 130 11.69 -2.03 19.48
C ALA A 130 11.49 -1.50 18.05
N VAL A 131 11.95 -2.24 17.04
CA VAL A 131 11.71 -1.97 15.62
C VAL A 131 10.46 -2.72 15.17
N LEU A 132 9.45 -2.01 14.68
CA LEU A 132 8.14 -2.60 14.35
C LEU A 132 7.80 -2.43 12.88
N THR A 133 7.72 -3.54 12.13
CA THR A 133 7.60 -3.48 10.66
C THR A 133 6.84 -4.67 10.07
N PRO A 134 6.06 -4.49 8.99
CA PRO A 134 5.63 -5.61 8.14
C PRO A 134 6.62 -5.94 7.01
N TRP A 135 7.69 -5.15 6.90
CA TRP A 135 8.69 -5.22 5.84
C TRP A 135 10.04 -5.50 6.48
N TYR A 136 10.32 -6.79 6.65
CA TYR A 136 11.62 -7.31 7.03
C TYR A 136 11.86 -8.59 6.23
N PRO A 137 13.13 -8.94 5.92
CA PRO A 137 13.43 -10.17 5.21
C PRO A 137 12.73 -11.39 5.81
N SER A 138 12.14 -12.22 4.95
CA SER A 138 11.54 -13.51 5.31
C SER A 138 11.80 -14.57 4.25
N PRO A 139 11.72 -15.87 4.56
CA PRO A 139 11.89 -16.91 3.53
C PRO A 139 10.93 -16.81 2.36
N ASN A 140 9.72 -16.27 2.56
CA ASN A 140 8.80 -16.01 1.47
C ASN A 140 9.17 -14.79 0.63
N ASN A 141 9.73 -13.76 1.28
CA ASN A 141 10.14 -12.53 0.63
C ASN A 141 11.50 -12.06 1.19
N PRO A 142 12.60 -12.69 0.76
CA PRO A 142 13.90 -12.53 1.42
C PRO A 142 14.50 -11.14 1.25
N PHE A 143 13.97 -10.36 0.31
CA PHE A 143 14.49 -9.03 -0.01
C PHE A 143 13.51 -7.92 0.39
N ALA A 144 12.30 -8.27 0.87
CA ALA A 144 11.37 -7.27 1.35
C ALA A 144 11.88 -6.64 2.64
N GLY A 145 11.96 -5.31 2.67
CA GLY A 145 12.36 -4.59 3.87
C GLY A 145 13.86 -4.60 4.16
N ALA A 146 14.72 -4.91 3.17
CA ALA A 146 16.18 -4.79 3.32
C ALA A 146 16.60 -3.37 3.80
N PHE A 147 15.85 -2.33 3.44
CA PHE A 147 16.05 -0.97 3.94
C PHE A 147 15.73 -0.81 5.43
N VAL A 148 14.75 -1.55 5.98
CA VAL A 148 14.48 -1.56 7.43
C VAL A 148 15.59 -2.28 8.16
N GLN A 149 16.06 -3.41 7.62
CA GLN A 149 17.22 -4.12 8.15
C GLN A 149 18.45 -3.21 8.16
N ALA A 150 18.76 -2.51 7.07
CA ALA A 150 19.87 -1.58 6.98
C ALA A 150 19.75 -0.40 7.97
N MET A 151 18.54 0.16 8.14
CA MET A 151 18.29 1.18 9.18
C MET A 151 18.51 0.64 10.60
N THR A 152 18.08 -0.59 10.87
CA THR A 152 18.26 -1.23 12.18
C THR A 152 19.74 -1.49 12.45
N ALA A 153 20.45 -2.03 11.46
CA ALA A 153 21.89 -2.25 11.53
C ALA A 153 22.67 -0.94 11.79
N ALA A 154 22.28 0.16 11.15
CA ALA A 154 22.93 1.47 11.31
C ALA A 154 22.84 2.06 12.73
N VAL A 155 21.93 1.57 13.57
CA VAL A 155 21.78 2.01 14.97
C VAL A 155 22.13 0.93 15.98
N ALA A 156 22.47 -0.28 15.53
CA ALA A 156 22.70 -1.44 16.39
C ALA A 156 23.86 -1.21 17.37
N GLU A 157 25.00 -0.68 16.90
CA GLU A 157 26.15 -0.38 17.76
C GLU A 157 25.88 0.75 18.78
N GLY A 158 24.97 1.67 18.44
CA GLY A 158 24.61 2.81 19.28
C GLY A 158 23.45 2.53 20.25
N THR A 159 22.90 1.31 20.25
CA THR A 159 21.73 0.91 21.02
C THR A 159 22.07 -0.33 21.84
N GLY A 160 21.69 -0.39 23.12
CA GLY A 160 22.06 -1.51 23.99
C GLY A 160 21.44 -2.84 23.53
N SER A 161 20.12 -2.89 23.42
CA SER A 161 19.36 -4.07 23.01
C SER A 161 18.24 -3.72 22.04
N ILE A 162 18.09 -4.51 20.97
CA ILE A 162 17.10 -4.30 19.91
C ILE A 162 16.20 -5.53 19.78
N SER A 163 14.89 -5.30 19.79
CA SER A 163 13.89 -6.28 19.37
C SER A 163 13.30 -5.90 18.01
N VAL A 164 13.36 -6.80 17.02
CA VAL A 164 12.70 -6.61 15.73
C VAL A 164 11.37 -7.36 15.72
N LEU A 165 10.27 -6.62 15.68
CA LEU A 165 8.90 -7.11 15.69
C LEU A 165 8.34 -7.12 14.26
N HIS A 166 8.36 -8.29 13.62
CA HIS A 166 7.95 -8.44 12.22
C HIS A 166 6.61 -9.16 12.07
N THR A 167 5.58 -8.46 11.58
CA THR A 167 4.32 -9.13 11.17
C THR A 167 4.36 -9.56 9.71
N GLU A 168 4.54 -10.85 9.46
CA GLU A 168 4.66 -11.40 8.10
C GLU A 168 3.30 -11.76 7.50
N ASP A 169 2.97 -11.19 6.34
CA ASP A 169 1.73 -11.49 5.63
C ASP A 169 1.71 -12.92 5.05
N TRP A 170 0.88 -13.78 5.62
CA TRP A 170 0.55 -15.10 5.06
C TRP A 170 -0.66 -14.97 4.15
N SER A 171 -0.42 -14.47 2.94
CA SER A 171 -1.50 -14.26 1.98
C SER A 171 -1.97 -15.58 1.37
N GLY A 172 -3.28 -15.73 1.21
CA GLY A 172 -3.86 -16.88 0.51
C GLY A 172 -5.25 -16.58 0.01
N ARG A 173 -5.54 -16.91 -1.26
CA ARG A 173 -6.93 -16.96 -1.74
C ARG A 173 -7.40 -18.40 -1.60
N ALA A 174 -8.39 -18.61 -0.74
CA ALA A 174 -9.08 -19.88 -0.65
C ALA A 174 -10.60 -19.70 -0.72
N ALA A 175 -11.31 -20.81 -0.85
CA ALA A 175 -12.75 -20.84 -0.79
C ALA A 175 -13.24 -20.21 0.53
N PRO A 176 -14.39 -19.50 0.55
CA PRO A 176 -14.86 -18.77 1.74
C PRO A 176 -14.97 -19.61 3.03
N LYS A 177 -15.30 -20.91 2.92
CA LYS A 177 -15.34 -21.82 4.06
C LYS A 177 -13.94 -22.05 4.65
N LEU A 178 -12.93 -22.23 3.80
CA LEU A 178 -11.54 -22.40 4.21
C LEU A 178 -11.00 -21.11 4.83
N ASN A 179 -11.29 -19.95 4.24
CA ASN A 179 -10.89 -18.65 4.81
C ASN A 179 -11.35 -18.45 6.26
N ASP A 180 -12.56 -18.90 6.59
CA ASP A 180 -13.06 -18.79 7.96
C ASP A 180 -12.46 -19.85 8.90
N ALA A 181 -12.12 -21.04 8.38
CA ALA A 181 -11.32 -22.02 9.13
C ALA A 181 -9.93 -21.49 9.45
N ILE A 182 -9.27 -20.83 8.48
CA ILE A 182 -7.97 -20.18 8.65
C ILE A 182 -8.05 -19.16 9.78
N LYS A 183 -9.02 -18.23 9.73
CA LYS A 183 -9.19 -17.21 10.78
C LYS A 183 -9.39 -17.82 12.17
N ILE A 184 -10.24 -18.82 12.30
CA ILE A 184 -10.53 -19.47 13.59
C ILE A 184 -9.28 -20.19 14.11
N ALA A 185 -8.62 -20.99 13.27
CA ALA A 185 -7.41 -21.71 13.65
C ALA A 185 -6.29 -20.74 14.06
N THR A 186 -6.09 -19.67 13.29
CA THR A 186 -5.12 -18.60 13.58
C THR A 186 -5.40 -17.96 14.94
N SER A 187 -6.64 -17.58 15.23
CA SER A 187 -7.00 -16.96 16.51
C SER A 187 -6.77 -17.88 17.71
N ARG A 188 -6.86 -19.21 17.51
CA ARG A 188 -6.52 -20.18 18.55
C ARG A 188 -5.02 -20.31 18.71
N MET A 189 -4.28 -20.47 17.60
CA MET A 189 -2.81 -20.56 17.57
C MET A 189 -2.15 -19.34 18.20
N GLN A 190 -2.70 -18.15 17.99
CA GLN A 190 -2.20 -16.91 18.60
C GLN A 190 -2.20 -16.96 20.14
N ARG A 191 -3.00 -17.80 20.79
CA ARG A 191 -2.98 -17.95 22.26
C ARG A 191 -1.83 -18.82 22.78
N HIS A 192 -0.98 -19.31 21.89
CA HIS A 192 0.14 -20.19 22.16
C HIS A 192 1.45 -19.48 21.78
N PRO A 193 2.04 -18.70 22.70
CA PRO A 193 3.27 -17.94 22.42
C PRO A 193 4.45 -18.86 22.06
N ASP A 194 4.42 -20.12 22.50
CA ASP A 194 5.33 -21.22 22.11
C ASP A 194 5.46 -21.40 20.59
N LEU A 195 4.49 -20.93 19.81
CA LEU A 195 4.49 -21.04 18.34
C LEU A 195 5.19 -19.88 17.62
N PHE A 196 5.68 -18.87 18.35
CA PHE A 196 6.30 -17.67 17.77
C PHE A 196 7.69 -17.45 18.40
N PRO A 197 8.67 -18.31 18.09
CA PRO A 197 10.01 -18.20 18.66
C PRO A 197 10.72 -16.93 18.19
N THR A 198 11.61 -16.44 19.06
CA THR A 198 12.53 -15.36 18.74
C THR A 198 13.80 -15.91 18.08
N ARG A 199 14.46 -15.08 17.27
CA ARG A 199 15.69 -15.45 16.56
C ARG A 199 16.73 -14.35 16.67
N GLU A 200 17.96 -14.71 17.01
CA GLU A 200 19.08 -13.78 16.93
C GLU A 200 19.41 -13.47 15.47
N THR A 201 19.58 -12.18 15.18
CA THR A 201 20.10 -11.64 13.94
C THR A 201 21.24 -10.67 14.27
N PRO A 202 22.08 -10.28 13.28
CA PRO A 202 23.13 -9.29 13.52
C PRO A 202 22.60 -7.95 14.06
N GLU A 203 21.34 -7.61 13.75
CA GLU A 203 20.71 -6.36 14.17
C GLU A 203 20.01 -6.44 15.53
N GLY A 204 19.71 -7.64 16.04
CA GLY A 204 18.99 -7.83 17.31
C GLY A 204 18.15 -9.10 17.35
N LEU A 205 17.19 -9.13 18.27
CA LEU A 205 16.32 -10.29 18.48
C LEU A 205 15.02 -10.15 17.68
N LEU A 206 14.85 -10.98 16.66
CA LEU A 206 13.70 -10.99 15.75
C LEU A 206 12.56 -11.87 16.29
N LEU A 207 11.40 -11.25 16.53
CA LEU A 207 10.11 -11.93 16.69
C LEU A 207 9.31 -11.82 15.39
N ARG A 208 9.16 -12.93 14.66
CA ARG A 208 8.35 -12.98 13.44
C ARG A 208 6.98 -13.57 13.75
N THR A 209 5.93 -12.80 13.53
CA THR A 209 4.55 -13.24 13.71
C THR A 209 3.84 -13.43 12.36
N PRO A 210 3.44 -14.65 11.99
CA PRO A 210 2.67 -14.91 10.80
C PRO A 210 1.25 -14.34 10.92
N VAL A 211 0.80 -13.63 9.88
CA VAL A 211 -0.51 -12.99 9.81
C VAL A 211 -1.26 -13.49 8.57
N PRO A 212 -2.13 -14.50 8.72
CA PRO A 212 -2.98 -14.97 7.64
C PRO A 212 -3.92 -13.88 7.11
N LEU A 213 -3.71 -13.49 5.85
CA LEU A 213 -4.49 -12.45 5.19
C LEU A 213 -5.30 -13.03 4.04
N VAL A 214 -6.61 -12.91 4.19
CA VAL A 214 -7.58 -13.39 3.19
C VAL A 214 -8.07 -12.29 2.25
N HIS A 215 -7.93 -11.01 2.63
CA HIS A 215 -8.23 -9.86 1.77
C HIS A 215 -7.26 -8.71 2.04
N ARG A 216 -6.62 -8.16 0.99
CA ARG A 216 -5.64 -7.05 1.08
C ARG A 216 -6.15 -5.72 0.50
N LYS A 217 -7.47 -5.59 0.28
CA LYS A 217 -8.05 -4.39 -0.34
C LYS A 217 -8.19 -3.23 0.64
N ASP A 218 -8.46 -3.55 1.91
CA ASP A 218 -8.74 -2.55 2.95
C ASP A 218 -7.61 -2.57 3.99
N TYR A 219 -7.00 -1.41 4.24
CA TYR A 219 -5.88 -1.31 5.19
C TYR A 219 -6.35 -1.46 6.64
N ALA A 220 -7.49 -0.88 7.03
CA ALA A 220 -7.92 -0.92 8.42
C ALA A 220 -8.14 -2.35 8.98
N PRO A 221 -8.84 -3.27 8.27
CA PRO A 221 -8.93 -4.68 8.69
C PRO A 221 -7.60 -5.42 8.68
N TRP A 222 -6.73 -5.10 7.71
CA TRP A 222 -5.40 -5.70 7.62
C TRP A 222 -4.55 -5.34 8.84
N VAL A 223 -4.47 -4.05 9.18
CA VAL A 223 -3.74 -3.56 10.35
C VAL A 223 -4.36 -4.07 11.66
N ALA A 224 -5.68 -4.25 11.71
CA ALA A 224 -6.33 -4.87 12.87
C ALA A 224 -5.89 -6.34 13.06
N ALA A 225 -5.74 -7.10 11.96
CA ALA A 225 -5.24 -8.47 12.02
C ALA A 225 -3.77 -8.53 12.47
N GLN A 226 -2.92 -7.64 11.95
CA GLN A 226 -1.52 -7.53 12.36
C GLN A 226 -1.39 -7.15 13.84
N ALA A 227 -2.16 -6.15 14.30
CA ALA A 227 -2.14 -5.74 15.70
C ALA A 227 -2.66 -6.83 16.65
N ALA A 228 -3.68 -7.60 16.26
CA ALA A 228 -4.17 -8.73 17.05
C ALA A 228 -3.11 -9.85 17.13
N ALA A 229 -2.46 -10.19 16.02
CA ALA A 229 -1.41 -11.19 15.98
C ALA A 229 -0.22 -10.80 16.87
N MET A 230 0.27 -9.58 16.72
CA MET A 230 1.41 -9.08 17.50
C MET A 230 1.07 -8.98 18.99
N ARG A 231 -0.12 -8.49 19.36
CA ARG A 231 -0.58 -8.46 20.77
C ARG A 231 -0.54 -9.85 21.42
N HIS A 232 -0.80 -10.89 20.65
CA HIS A 232 -0.82 -12.25 21.16
C HIS A 232 0.57 -12.87 21.27
N ALA A 233 1.50 -12.46 20.41
CA ALA A 233 2.90 -12.90 20.46
C ALA A 233 3.73 -12.18 21.54
N LEU A 234 3.35 -10.95 21.91
CA LEU A 234 4.06 -10.16 22.91
C LEU A 234 3.73 -10.58 24.36
N PRO A 235 4.71 -10.65 25.27
CA PRO A 235 4.46 -10.79 26.70
C PRO A 235 3.53 -9.67 27.21
N GLY A 236 2.42 -10.03 27.87
CA GLY A 236 1.43 -9.06 28.35
C GLY A 236 0.68 -8.29 27.25
N GLY A 237 0.94 -8.58 25.97
CA GLY A 237 0.35 -7.92 24.82
C GLY A 237 0.73 -6.46 24.62
N VAL A 238 1.90 -6.07 25.13
CA VAL A 238 2.46 -4.72 25.08
C VAL A 238 3.93 -4.81 24.65
N ILE A 239 4.41 -3.84 23.89
CA ILE A 239 5.82 -3.72 23.51
C ILE A 239 6.57 -3.12 24.68
N ASP A 240 7.47 -3.88 25.29
CA ASP A 240 8.28 -3.42 26.42
C ASP A 240 9.61 -2.83 25.95
N ALA A 241 9.53 -1.59 25.45
CA ALA A 241 10.70 -0.79 25.09
C ALA A 241 10.44 0.70 25.32
N PRO A 242 11.43 1.48 25.80
CA PRO A 242 11.29 2.92 25.99
C PRO A 242 11.25 3.67 24.65
N VAL A 243 11.85 3.12 23.59
CA VAL A 243 11.78 3.66 22.23
C VAL A 243 11.17 2.62 21.29
N VAL A 244 10.18 3.03 20.52
CA VAL A 244 9.59 2.23 19.45
C VAL A 244 9.82 2.92 18.11
N HIS A 245 10.57 2.30 17.22
CA HIS A 245 10.75 2.75 15.84
C HIS A 245 9.86 1.94 14.91
N ALA A 246 8.78 2.56 14.45
CA ALA A 246 7.78 1.91 13.62
C ALA A 246 7.96 2.27 12.13
N HIS A 247 7.82 1.29 11.24
CA HIS A 247 7.97 1.51 9.80
C HIS A 247 6.63 1.50 9.08
N THR A 248 6.44 2.50 8.22
CA THR A 248 5.20 2.81 7.48
C THR A 248 4.06 3.20 8.41
N GLY A 249 3.52 4.41 8.26
CA GLY A 249 2.55 4.96 9.22
C GLY A 249 1.30 4.12 9.38
N ILE A 250 0.74 3.60 8.26
CA ILE A 250 -0.46 2.76 8.31
C ILE A 250 -0.21 1.37 8.90
N TYR A 251 1.03 0.86 8.88
CA TYR A 251 1.35 -0.48 9.40
C TYR A 251 2.03 -0.39 10.77
N GLY A 252 3.37 -0.30 10.81
CA GLY A 252 4.13 -0.26 12.05
C GLY A 252 3.66 0.87 12.96
N GLY A 253 3.42 2.06 12.41
CA GLY A 253 2.90 3.21 13.17
C GLY A 253 1.57 2.90 13.86
N ALA A 254 0.63 2.26 13.16
CA ALA A 254 -0.66 1.89 13.70
C ALA A 254 -0.62 0.73 14.71
N LEU A 255 0.39 -0.15 14.63
CA LEU A 255 0.64 -1.15 15.67
C LEU A 255 1.26 -0.49 16.91
N ALA A 256 2.26 0.40 16.72
CA ALA A 256 2.89 1.15 17.81
C ALA A 256 1.84 1.95 18.59
N LEU A 257 0.93 2.66 17.90
CA LEU A 257 -0.23 3.35 18.47
C LEU A 257 -1.06 2.47 19.43
N ARG A 258 -1.14 1.16 19.19
CA ARG A 258 -2.02 0.23 19.92
C ARG A 258 -1.31 -0.66 20.94
N LEU A 259 0.01 -0.79 20.83
CA LEU A 259 0.79 -1.81 21.53
C LEU A 259 1.99 -1.26 22.28
N ALA A 260 2.48 -0.06 21.95
CA ALA A 260 3.54 0.58 22.73
C ALA A 260 3.04 0.99 24.12
N ARG A 261 3.94 1.01 25.11
CA ARG A 261 3.62 1.55 26.44
C ARG A 261 3.24 3.04 26.34
N PRO A 262 2.44 3.57 27.28
CA PRO A 262 2.04 4.98 27.28
C PRO A 262 3.22 5.96 27.33
N ASP A 263 4.31 5.59 28.03
CA ASP A 263 5.53 6.38 28.23
C ASP A 263 6.57 6.20 27.12
N ALA A 264 6.37 5.25 26.21
CA ALA A 264 7.33 4.98 25.13
C ALA A 264 7.37 6.13 24.12
N ARG A 265 8.59 6.52 23.72
CA ARG A 265 8.82 7.44 22.61
C ARG A 265 8.58 6.70 21.29
N ILE A 266 7.64 7.16 20.49
CA ILE A 266 7.27 6.55 19.21
C ILE A 266 7.84 7.38 18.06
N VAL A 267 8.75 6.79 17.32
CA VAL A 267 9.30 7.32 16.07
C VAL A 267 8.72 6.51 14.92
N VAL A 268 8.22 7.18 13.89
CA VAL A 268 7.66 6.50 12.71
C VAL A 268 8.42 6.92 11.47
N THR A 269 8.95 5.99 10.66
CA THR A 269 9.51 6.30 9.34
C THR A 269 8.58 5.85 8.23
N GLU A 270 8.16 6.78 7.38
CA GLU A 270 7.33 6.50 6.21
C GLU A 270 8.16 6.23 4.96
N HIS A 271 7.73 5.21 4.23
CA HIS A 271 8.41 4.59 3.09
C HIS A 271 7.46 4.41 1.89
N ALA A 272 6.15 4.51 2.11
CA ALA A 272 5.13 4.04 1.18
C ALA A 272 4.94 4.95 -0.04
N SER A 273 5.21 4.41 -1.24
CA SER A 273 4.81 5.03 -2.52
C SER A 273 3.30 4.94 -2.82
N PHE A 274 2.49 4.41 -1.90
CA PHE A 274 1.06 4.15 -2.08
C PHE A 274 0.17 4.93 -1.10
N LEU A 275 0.66 6.00 -0.47
CA LEU A 275 -0.13 6.82 0.47
C LEU A 275 -1.46 7.30 -0.10
N GLY A 276 -1.52 7.61 -1.40
CA GLY A 276 -2.79 7.95 -2.06
C GLY A 276 -3.88 6.87 -1.91
N LYS A 277 -3.51 5.58 -1.91
CA LYS A 277 -4.45 4.47 -1.66
C LYS A 277 -4.88 4.38 -0.21
N VAL A 278 -3.99 4.71 0.73
CA VAL A 278 -4.30 4.77 2.16
C VAL A 278 -5.26 5.92 2.43
N PHE A 279 -4.95 7.12 1.93
CA PHE A 279 -5.74 8.34 2.16
C PHE A 279 -7.11 8.31 1.46
N ALA A 280 -7.25 7.51 0.41
CA ALA A 280 -8.53 7.25 -0.25
C ALA A 280 -9.50 6.40 0.60
N GLN A 281 -9.02 5.70 1.63
CA GLN A 281 -9.84 4.87 2.51
C GLN A 281 -10.13 5.60 3.82
N PRO A 282 -11.37 6.01 4.12
CA PRO A 282 -11.68 6.84 5.29
C PRO A 282 -11.21 6.25 6.64
N ALA A 283 -11.36 4.94 6.82
CA ALA A 283 -10.91 4.28 8.05
C ALA A 283 -9.37 4.25 8.17
N ALA A 284 -8.66 4.04 7.07
CA ALA A 284 -7.20 4.01 7.06
C ALA A 284 -6.63 5.41 7.24
N LEU A 285 -7.21 6.41 6.58
CA LEU A 285 -6.89 7.82 6.77
C LEU A 285 -7.05 8.25 8.23
N LYS A 286 -8.14 7.84 8.89
CA LYS A 286 -8.36 8.13 10.31
C LYS A 286 -7.25 7.53 11.18
N ILE A 287 -6.95 6.25 10.99
CA ILE A 287 -5.85 5.58 11.71
C ILE A 287 -4.53 6.30 11.47
N TYR A 288 -4.24 6.73 10.24
CA TYR A 288 -3.02 7.44 9.90
C TYR A 288 -2.90 8.78 10.64
N GLY A 289 -4.00 9.53 10.77
CA GLY A 289 -4.06 10.74 11.57
C GLY A 289 -3.79 10.48 13.06
N GLU A 290 -4.40 9.43 13.63
CA GLU A 290 -4.14 9.01 15.02
C GLU A 290 -2.67 8.63 15.25
N VAL A 291 -2.01 8.04 14.24
CA VAL A 291 -0.57 7.73 14.28
C VAL A 291 0.27 9.01 14.29
N LEU A 292 -0.03 10.00 13.42
CA LEU A 292 0.67 11.29 13.39
C LEU A 292 0.49 12.06 14.71
N GLU A 293 -0.70 11.98 15.30
CA GLU A 293 -1.00 12.60 16.60
C GLU A 293 -0.16 11.98 17.71
N ARG A 294 -0.12 10.64 17.80
CA ARG A 294 0.61 9.91 18.84
C ARG A 294 2.13 9.92 18.65
N ALA A 295 2.63 9.97 17.42
CA ALA A 295 4.07 9.93 17.17
C ALA A 295 4.79 11.15 17.79
N ASP A 296 5.92 10.88 18.43
CA ASP A 296 6.82 11.89 18.97
C ASP A 296 7.69 12.51 17.86
N ALA A 297 8.04 11.70 16.85
CA ALA A 297 8.67 12.15 15.61
C ALA A 297 8.16 11.33 14.43
N PHE A 298 7.95 11.99 13.29
CA PHE A 298 7.51 11.32 12.05
C PHE A 298 8.48 11.64 10.92
N LEU A 299 9.27 10.63 10.55
CA LEU A 299 10.35 10.70 9.58
C LEU A 299 9.83 10.31 8.19
N CYS A 300 10.30 11.02 7.18
CA CYS A 300 10.02 10.76 5.78
C CYS A 300 11.35 10.52 5.07
N VAL A 301 11.43 9.51 4.20
CA VAL A 301 12.67 9.22 3.46
C VAL A 301 13.00 10.24 2.37
N SER A 302 12.09 11.15 2.06
CA SER A 302 12.26 12.25 1.11
C SER A 302 11.38 13.44 1.47
N ASP A 303 11.77 14.62 0.98
CA ASP A 303 10.98 15.84 1.11
C ASP A 303 9.66 15.72 0.34
N HIS A 304 9.66 15.06 -0.83
CA HIS A 304 8.42 14.73 -1.54
C HIS A 304 7.38 14.04 -0.64
N LEU A 305 7.79 13.03 0.11
CA LEU A 305 6.91 12.27 0.99
C LEU A 305 6.45 13.12 2.18
N LYS A 306 7.35 13.93 2.75
CA LYS A 306 7.02 14.92 3.78
C LYS A 306 5.97 15.92 3.29
N GLN A 307 6.14 16.50 2.11
CA GLN A 307 5.19 17.42 1.50
C GLN A 307 3.83 16.76 1.23
N GLN A 308 3.82 15.51 0.76
CA GLN A 308 2.59 14.76 0.52
C GLN A 308 1.78 14.56 1.81
N ILE A 309 2.45 14.25 2.92
CA ILE A 309 1.80 14.07 4.23
C ILE A 309 1.37 15.43 4.80
N ALA A 310 2.23 16.45 4.75
CA ALA A 310 1.93 17.80 5.21
C ALA A 310 0.72 18.40 4.47
N ALA A 311 0.60 18.18 3.16
CA ALA A 311 -0.55 18.63 2.39
C ALA A 311 -1.87 17.98 2.84
N ARG A 312 -1.79 16.75 3.39
CA ARG A 312 -2.97 16.03 3.87
C ARG A 312 -3.29 16.30 5.34
N PHE A 313 -2.28 16.56 6.16
CA PHE A 313 -2.33 16.76 7.61
C PHE A 313 -1.48 17.98 8.02
N PRO A 314 -1.87 19.20 7.61
CA PRO A 314 -1.08 20.41 7.86
C PRO A 314 -0.87 20.70 9.35
N GLU A 315 -1.81 20.30 10.21
CA GLU A 315 -1.72 20.40 11.66
C GLU A 315 -0.55 19.62 12.28
N HIS A 316 0.02 18.66 11.55
CA HIS A 316 1.14 17.84 12.00
C HIS A 316 2.45 18.16 11.28
N ALA A 317 2.48 19.17 10.40
CA ALA A 317 3.67 19.53 9.61
C ALA A 317 4.90 19.80 10.50
N GLY A 318 4.71 20.37 11.69
CA GLY A 318 5.76 20.67 12.66
C GLY A 318 6.48 19.45 13.24
N LYS A 319 5.93 18.24 13.11
CA LYS A 319 6.57 16.97 13.55
C LYS A 319 7.28 16.21 12.43
N LEU A 320 7.08 16.62 11.17
CA LEU A 320 7.61 15.90 10.02
C LEU A 320 9.08 16.26 9.80
N ARG A 321 9.95 15.26 9.68
CA ARG A 321 11.38 15.42 9.40
C ARG A 321 11.79 14.55 8.23
N VAL A 322 12.86 14.92 7.55
CA VAL A 322 13.45 14.10 6.48
C VAL A 322 14.64 13.35 7.07
N VAL A 323 14.58 12.02 7.05
CA VAL A 323 15.70 11.13 7.37
C VAL A 323 15.72 10.06 6.27
N PRO A 324 16.76 10.02 5.43
CA PRO A 324 16.78 9.18 4.22
C PRO A 324 16.90 7.68 4.55
N ASN A 325 16.77 6.84 3.51
CA ASN A 325 17.15 5.43 3.67
C ASN A 325 18.66 5.26 3.82
N VAL A 326 19.04 4.18 4.52
CA VAL A 326 20.43 3.75 4.66
C VAL A 326 20.81 2.89 3.46
N ILE A 327 21.97 3.17 2.89
CA ILE A 327 22.69 2.26 2.00
C ILE A 327 24.07 1.97 2.59
N ASP A 328 24.43 0.70 2.64
CA ASP A 328 25.76 0.27 3.01
C ASP A 328 26.65 0.22 1.77
N PHE A 329 27.42 1.29 1.55
CA PHE A 329 28.34 1.42 0.43
C PHE A 329 29.45 0.36 0.46
N SER A 330 29.79 -0.22 1.62
CA SER A 330 30.84 -1.24 1.71
C SER A 330 30.48 -2.53 0.95
N ARG A 331 29.17 -2.78 0.72
CA ARG A 331 28.66 -3.92 -0.05
C ARG A 331 28.80 -3.78 -1.55
N PHE A 332 29.13 -2.58 -2.02
CA PHE A 332 29.29 -2.28 -3.43
C PHE A 332 30.74 -1.92 -3.69
N THR A 333 31.36 -2.60 -4.65
CA THR A 333 32.68 -2.26 -5.15
C THR A 333 32.53 -1.71 -6.56
N PRO A 334 33.23 -0.64 -6.94
CA PRO A 334 33.23 -0.19 -8.33
C PRO A 334 33.60 -1.35 -9.27
N GLY A 335 32.77 -1.57 -10.29
CA GLY A 335 32.97 -2.61 -11.28
C GLY A 335 34.06 -2.30 -12.30
N PRO A 336 34.19 -3.12 -13.35
CA PRO A 336 35.11 -2.84 -14.46
C PRO A 336 34.79 -1.51 -15.16
N VAL A 337 35.78 -0.96 -15.88
CA VAL A 337 35.59 0.22 -16.73
C VAL A 337 34.45 -0.04 -17.72
N ARG A 338 33.47 0.86 -17.75
CA ARG A 338 32.28 0.74 -18.59
C ARG A 338 32.58 1.15 -20.03
N SER A 339 31.90 0.52 -20.98
CA SER A 339 31.98 0.91 -22.38
C SER A 339 31.35 2.32 -22.54
N PRO A 340 32.03 3.28 -23.21
CA PRO A 340 31.47 4.61 -23.43
C PRO A 340 30.22 4.60 -24.32
N GLU A 341 29.98 3.50 -25.03
CA GLU A 341 28.79 3.26 -25.86
C GLU A 341 27.54 2.89 -25.04
N LEU A 342 27.70 2.51 -23.76
CA LEU A 342 26.60 2.24 -22.81
C LEU A 342 25.57 1.19 -23.29
N ARG A 343 26.03 0.14 -23.99
CA ARG A 343 25.16 -0.79 -24.73
C ARG A 343 24.44 -1.84 -23.88
N ARG A 344 24.95 -2.19 -22.70
CA ARG A 344 24.33 -3.20 -21.83
C ARG A 344 23.46 -2.53 -20.78
N TRP A 345 22.16 -2.46 -21.05
CA TRP A 345 21.18 -1.83 -20.16
C TRP A 345 20.68 -2.80 -19.09
N LEU A 346 20.62 -2.31 -17.86
CA LEU A 346 20.01 -2.99 -16.73
C LEU A 346 18.79 -2.22 -16.23
N TYR A 347 17.69 -2.91 -16.07
CA TYR A 347 16.60 -2.50 -15.19
C TYR A 347 16.57 -3.46 -14.01
N LEU A 348 16.56 -2.94 -12.78
CA LEU A 348 16.48 -3.72 -11.56
C LEU A 348 15.28 -3.25 -10.72
N GLY A 349 14.25 -4.10 -10.58
CA GLY A 349 13.07 -3.76 -9.80
C GLY A 349 11.81 -4.54 -10.15
N ARG A 350 10.70 -4.21 -9.49
CA ARG A 350 9.41 -4.89 -9.73
C ARG A 350 8.84 -4.57 -11.11
N LEU A 351 8.27 -5.56 -11.79
CA LEU A 351 7.66 -5.40 -13.11
C LEU A 351 6.19 -5.00 -12.99
N LEU A 352 5.95 -3.73 -12.64
CA LEU A 352 4.62 -3.14 -12.42
C LEU A 352 4.45 -1.87 -13.25
N ALA A 353 3.21 -1.51 -13.62
CA ALA A 353 2.93 -0.36 -14.49
C ALA A 353 3.53 0.96 -13.97
N GLY A 354 3.48 1.21 -12.66
CA GLY A 354 4.08 2.41 -12.04
C GLY A 354 5.61 2.47 -12.10
N LYS A 355 6.28 1.40 -12.51
CA LYS A 355 7.75 1.31 -12.62
C LYS A 355 8.28 1.62 -14.02
N GLY A 356 7.41 1.96 -14.97
CA GLY A 356 7.81 2.44 -16.31
C GLY A 356 8.48 1.40 -17.21
N VAL A 357 8.33 0.11 -16.89
CA VAL A 357 8.94 -0.99 -17.65
C VAL A 357 8.37 -1.15 -19.07
N GLU A 358 7.12 -0.76 -19.29
CA GLU A 358 6.50 -0.80 -20.62
C GLU A 358 7.14 0.27 -21.55
N PRO A 359 7.12 1.58 -21.22
CA PRO A 359 7.86 2.58 -22.03
C PRO A 359 9.35 2.28 -22.20
N LEU A 360 9.99 1.69 -21.18
CA LEU A 360 11.40 1.30 -21.27
C LEU A 360 11.64 0.23 -22.35
N LEU A 361 10.77 -0.78 -22.44
CA LEU A 361 10.89 -1.82 -23.46
C LEU A 361 10.72 -1.24 -24.88
N GLU A 362 9.74 -0.36 -25.07
CA GLU A 362 9.52 0.31 -26.36
C GLU A 362 10.71 1.22 -26.73
N ALA A 363 11.26 1.97 -25.77
CA ALA A 363 12.44 2.80 -25.99
C ALA A 363 13.67 1.97 -26.37
N PHE A 364 13.87 0.84 -25.69
CA PHE A 364 14.94 -0.08 -26.04
C PHE A 364 14.80 -0.60 -27.48
N ALA A 365 13.59 -0.98 -27.91
CA ALA A 365 13.36 -1.46 -29.27
C ALA A 365 13.77 -0.45 -30.33
N LEU A 366 13.43 0.84 -30.14
CA LEU A 366 13.82 1.92 -31.04
C LEU A 366 15.36 2.11 -31.13
N VAL A 367 16.07 1.95 -30.01
CA VAL A 367 17.54 1.98 -30.02
C VAL A 367 18.09 0.73 -30.71
N ALA A 368 17.51 -0.43 -30.46
CA ALA A 368 17.91 -1.72 -31.03
C ALA A 368 17.73 -1.81 -32.55
N GLU A 369 16.87 -0.97 -33.16
CA GLU A 369 16.77 -0.85 -34.62
C GLU A 369 18.04 -0.25 -35.24
N ASN A 370 18.74 0.63 -34.51
CA ASN A 370 19.89 1.39 -35.00
C ASN A 370 21.24 0.92 -34.42
N ASP A 371 21.22 0.19 -33.30
CA ASP A 371 22.41 -0.38 -32.65
C ASP A 371 22.19 -1.88 -32.37
N PRO A 372 22.66 -2.79 -33.23
CA PRO A 372 22.39 -4.22 -33.08
C PRO A 372 23.10 -4.86 -31.87
N GLU A 373 24.11 -4.19 -31.30
CA GLU A 373 24.87 -4.67 -30.14
C GLU A 373 24.25 -4.29 -28.78
N VAL A 374 23.22 -3.42 -28.78
CA VAL A 374 22.55 -3.00 -27.55
C VAL A 374 21.71 -4.15 -26.97
N THR A 375 21.75 -4.31 -25.64
CA THR A 375 20.99 -5.33 -24.92
C THR A 375 20.27 -4.73 -23.72
N LEU A 376 19.10 -5.28 -23.38
CA LEU A 376 18.33 -4.93 -22.20
C LEU A 376 18.06 -6.17 -21.36
N THR A 377 18.52 -6.14 -20.11
CA THR A 377 18.10 -7.11 -19.10
C THR A 377 17.22 -6.44 -18.06
N MET A 378 16.02 -6.98 -17.85
CA MET A 378 15.16 -6.63 -16.72
C MET A 378 15.27 -7.71 -15.64
N VAL A 379 15.68 -7.34 -14.44
CA VAL A 379 15.81 -8.25 -13.30
C VAL A 379 14.72 -7.94 -12.28
N GLY A 380 13.83 -8.91 -12.05
CA GLY A 380 12.75 -8.78 -11.08
C GLY A 380 11.50 -9.57 -11.45
N SER A 381 10.43 -9.35 -10.69
CA SER A 381 9.14 -10.02 -10.92
C SER A 381 7.97 -9.04 -10.75
N GLY A 382 6.83 -9.37 -11.36
CA GLY A 382 5.63 -8.55 -11.23
C GLY A 382 4.53 -8.92 -12.20
N THR A 383 3.39 -8.25 -12.08
CA THR A 383 2.19 -8.56 -12.86
C THR A 383 2.34 -8.31 -14.35
N LEU A 384 3.36 -7.56 -14.78
CA LEU A 384 3.63 -7.27 -16.19
C LEU A 384 4.59 -8.23 -16.85
N GLU A 385 5.21 -9.17 -16.12
CA GLU A 385 6.27 -10.03 -16.67
C GLU A 385 5.85 -10.75 -17.97
N ARG A 386 4.73 -11.47 -17.95
CA ARG A 386 4.21 -12.16 -19.14
C ARG A 386 3.98 -11.21 -20.32
N LYS A 387 3.36 -10.05 -20.05
CA LYS A 387 3.06 -9.04 -21.07
C LYS A 387 4.35 -8.48 -21.70
N LEU A 388 5.39 -8.26 -20.91
CA LEU A 388 6.68 -7.76 -21.39
C LEU A 388 7.39 -8.79 -22.27
N ARG A 389 7.35 -10.08 -21.91
CA ARG A 389 7.92 -11.15 -22.73
C ARG A 389 7.23 -11.24 -24.09
N GLU A 390 5.89 -11.33 -24.10
CA GLU A 390 5.08 -11.34 -25.32
C GLU A 390 5.38 -10.12 -26.19
N ARG A 391 5.46 -8.93 -25.58
CA ARG A 391 5.78 -7.70 -26.31
C ARG A 391 7.19 -7.71 -26.90
N GLY A 392 8.18 -8.24 -26.19
CA GLY A 392 9.55 -8.37 -26.71
C GLY A 392 9.67 -9.33 -27.89
N GLU A 393 8.85 -10.39 -27.91
CA GLU A 393 8.74 -11.32 -29.05
C GLU A 393 8.08 -10.63 -30.26
N GLU A 394 6.98 -9.90 -30.05
CA GLU A 394 6.31 -9.11 -31.10
C GLU A 394 7.24 -8.08 -31.75
N LEU A 395 8.14 -7.49 -30.95
CA LEU A 395 9.13 -6.51 -31.40
C LEU A 395 10.37 -7.14 -32.06
N GLY A 396 10.48 -8.47 -32.12
CA GLY A 396 11.61 -9.16 -32.75
C GLY A 396 12.95 -8.95 -32.05
N LEU A 397 12.95 -8.76 -30.72
CA LEU A 397 14.18 -8.43 -29.98
C LEU A 397 15.13 -9.62 -29.79
N GLY A 398 14.61 -10.85 -29.87
CA GLY A 398 15.39 -12.08 -29.74
C GLY A 398 16.19 -12.12 -28.43
N ASP A 399 17.46 -12.54 -28.51
CA ASP A 399 18.37 -12.65 -27.36
C ASP A 399 18.77 -11.30 -26.73
N ARG A 400 18.46 -10.18 -27.38
CA ARG A 400 18.85 -8.84 -26.92
C ARG A 400 17.96 -8.33 -25.77
N PHE A 401 16.78 -8.91 -25.58
CA PHE A 401 15.89 -8.61 -24.46
C PHE A 401 15.70 -9.85 -23.59
N ARG A 402 16.00 -9.71 -22.28
CA ARG A 402 15.84 -10.80 -21.32
C ARG A 402 15.17 -10.30 -20.04
N ILE A 403 14.31 -11.13 -19.47
CA ILE A 403 13.81 -10.93 -18.11
C ILE A 403 14.32 -12.06 -17.23
N LEU A 404 15.08 -11.70 -16.20
CA LEU A 404 15.65 -12.62 -15.21
C LEU A 404 14.89 -12.56 -13.87
N PRO A 405 14.89 -13.64 -13.09
CA PRO A 405 14.31 -13.65 -11.74
C PRO A 405 14.97 -12.62 -10.80
N PRO A 406 14.31 -12.22 -9.71
CA PRO A 406 14.92 -11.38 -8.69
C PRO A 406 16.17 -12.02 -8.07
N VAL A 407 17.25 -11.25 -7.92
CA VAL A 407 18.49 -11.67 -7.25
C VAL A 407 18.54 -11.20 -5.79
N SER A 408 19.42 -11.80 -5.00
CA SER A 408 19.63 -11.38 -3.60
C SER A 408 20.42 -10.09 -3.48
N PRO A 409 20.22 -9.30 -2.40
CA PRO A 409 20.99 -8.10 -2.13
C PRO A 409 22.51 -8.28 -2.18
N ASP A 410 23.02 -9.48 -1.93
CA ASP A 410 24.47 -9.77 -1.97
C ASP A 410 24.97 -10.01 -3.40
N GLU A 411 24.09 -10.44 -4.31
CA GLU A 411 24.40 -10.65 -5.73
C GLU A 411 24.22 -9.37 -6.58
N VAL A 412 23.61 -8.32 -6.03
CA VAL A 412 23.31 -7.09 -6.78
C VAL A 412 24.59 -6.41 -7.30
N ASN A 413 25.65 -6.37 -6.50
CA ASN A 413 26.93 -5.76 -6.91
C ASN A 413 27.51 -6.47 -8.14
N ASP A 414 27.63 -7.80 -8.06
CA ASP A 414 28.18 -8.63 -9.13
C ASP A 414 27.29 -8.59 -10.38
N LEU A 415 25.97 -8.56 -10.21
CA LEU A 415 25.03 -8.33 -11.30
C LEU A 415 25.34 -6.99 -12.00
N MET A 416 25.46 -5.90 -11.24
CA MET A 416 25.74 -4.56 -11.79
C MET A 416 27.09 -4.47 -12.50
N HIS A 417 28.07 -5.33 -12.17
CA HIS A 417 29.33 -5.40 -12.90
C HIS A 417 29.18 -5.89 -14.34
N GLY A 418 28.10 -6.61 -14.67
CA GLY A 418 27.82 -7.11 -16.01
C GLY A 418 27.27 -6.10 -17.02
N TYR A 419 26.95 -4.87 -16.59
CA TYR A 419 26.21 -3.88 -17.40
C TYR A 419 26.96 -2.56 -17.56
N ASP A 420 26.50 -1.71 -18.48
CA ASP A 420 27.09 -0.39 -18.72
C ASP A 420 26.18 0.76 -18.27
N LEU A 421 24.87 0.52 -18.17
CA LEU A 421 23.89 1.55 -17.81
C LEU A 421 22.76 0.96 -16.96
N LEU A 422 22.43 1.58 -15.83
CA LEU A 422 21.15 1.35 -15.16
C LEU A 422 20.09 2.30 -15.74
N VAL A 423 18.94 1.78 -16.17
CA VAL A 423 17.78 2.60 -16.56
C VAL A 423 16.68 2.49 -15.52
N HIS A 424 16.45 3.57 -14.77
CA HIS A 424 15.45 3.65 -13.71
C HIS A 424 14.20 4.43 -14.17
N ALA A 425 13.26 3.73 -14.82
CA ALA A 425 12.09 4.34 -15.45
C ALA A 425 10.88 4.57 -14.51
N SER A 426 11.08 4.52 -13.19
CA SER A 426 9.96 4.57 -12.23
C SER A 426 9.23 5.92 -12.26
N ARG A 427 7.90 5.90 -12.44
CA ARG A 427 7.07 7.12 -12.47
C ARG A 427 6.82 7.70 -11.08
N VAL A 428 6.81 6.83 -10.09
CA VAL A 428 6.64 7.20 -8.68
C VAL A 428 7.74 6.49 -7.91
N GLU A 429 8.65 7.28 -7.33
CA GLU A 429 9.75 6.78 -6.53
C GLU A 429 9.93 7.68 -5.30
N THR A 430 10.04 7.06 -4.13
CA THR A 430 10.14 7.79 -2.86
C THR A 430 11.59 8.13 -2.54
N PHE A 431 12.55 7.32 -3.00
CA PHE A 431 13.97 7.54 -2.70
C PHE A 431 14.91 7.09 -3.83
N GLY A 432 14.69 5.89 -4.39
CA GLY A 432 15.52 5.36 -5.48
C GLY A 432 16.76 4.58 -5.03
N MET A 433 16.59 3.61 -4.12
CA MET A 433 17.67 2.75 -3.62
C MET A 433 18.54 2.16 -4.73
N THR A 434 17.92 1.62 -5.78
CA THR A 434 18.64 1.00 -6.92
C THR A 434 19.56 1.98 -7.67
N ILE A 435 19.24 3.27 -7.65
CA ILE A 435 20.10 4.33 -8.22
C ILE A 435 21.36 4.48 -7.36
N LEU A 436 21.19 4.53 -6.03
CA LEU A 436 22.32 4.62 -5.10
C LEU A 436 23.22 3.39 -5.19
N GLU A 437 22.63 2.19 -5.27
CA GLU A 437 23.33 0.93 -5.45
C GLU A 437 24.15 0.94 -6.76
N ALA A 438 23.57 1.42 -7.87
CA ALA A 438 24.26 1.53 -9.15
C ALA A 438 25.44 2.51 -9.10
N VAL A 439 25.23 3.71 -8.56
CA VAL A 439 26.33 4.68 -8.41
C VAL A 439 27.42 4.13 -7.50
N ALA A 440 27.05 3.45 -6.40
CA ALA A 440 28.01 2.79 -5.53
C ALA A 440 28.82 1.70 -6.28
N ALA A 441 28.18 0.92 -7.15
CA ALA A 441 28.82 -0.10 -7.99
C ALA A 441 29.57 0.46 -9.22
N GLY A 442 29.67 1.78 -9.38
CA GLY A 442 30.31 2.41 -10.54
C GLY A 442 29.54 2.17 -11.84
N LEU A 443 28.21 2.16 -11.78
CA LEU A 443 27.30 2.04 -12.92
C LEU A 443 26.55 3.37 -13.13
N PRO A 444 26.73 4.07 -14.27
CA PRO A 444 26.00 5.30 -14.52
C PRO A 444 24.49 5.04 -14.66
N VAL A 445 23.69 6.09 -14.46
CA VAL A 445 22.24 5.98 -14.34
C VAL A 445 21.51 6.90 -15.33
N LEU A 446 20.51 6.34 -16.02
CA LEU A 446 19.47 7.09 -16.73
C LEU A 446 18.16 6.95 -15.94
N ALA A 447 17.76 8.00 -15.22
CA ALA A 447 16.66 7.92 -14.28
C ALA A 447 15.50 8.87 -14.61
N ALA A 448 14.27 8.40 -14.44
CA ALA A 448 13.09 9.24 -14.58
C ALA A 448 13.06 10.29 -13.46
N ARG A 449 12.67 11.53 -13.82
CA ARG A 449 12.54 12.70 -12.94
C ARG A 449 11.31 12.57 -12.02
N SER A 450 11.36 11.58 -11.12
CA SER A 450 10.23 11.15 -10.25
C SER A 450 10.28 11.69 -8.82
N ARG A 451 10.86 12.89 -8.65
CA ARG A 451 11.12 13.59 -7.37
C ARG A 451 12.12 12.90 -6.45
N GLY A 452 11.86 11.68 -5.96
CA GLY A 452 12.78 10.95 -5.08
C GLY A 452 14.21 10.89 -5.64
N PRO A 453 14.41 10.35 -6.85
CA PRO A 453 15.71 10.37 -7.53
C PRO A 453 16.34 11.76 -7.71
N GLN A 454 15.52 12.81 -7.90
CA GLN A 454 16.03 14.18 -8.03
C GLN A 454 16.62 14.68 -6.72
N GLU A 455 15.94 14.42 -5.61
CA GLU A 455 16.42 14.78 -4.28
C GLU A 455 17.67 13.98 -3.93
N THR A 456 17.64 12.67 -4.20
CA THR A 456 18.75 11.76 -3.90
C THR A 456 20.05 12.17 -4.61
N LEU A 457 19.95 12.57 -5.88
CA LEU A 457 21.07 12.97 -6.74
C LEU A 457 21.35 14.49 -6.74
N ALA A 458 20.67 15.26 -5.89
CA ALA A 458 20.74 16.72 -5.93
C ALA A 458 22.18 17.24 -5.80
N GLY A 459 22.61 18.01 -6.80
CA GLY A 459 23.92 18.64 -6.92
C GLY A 459 25.03 17.72 -7.43
N ILE A 460 24.72 16.49 -7.84
CA ILE A 460 25.67 15.55 -8.46
C ILE A 460 25.11 14.88 -9.73
N GLU A 461 24.00 15.39 -10.28
CA GLU A 461 23.27 14.79 -11.39
C GLU A 461 24.17 14.55 -12.61
N ASP A 462 24.98 15.55 -12.97
CA ASP A 462 25.92 15.48 -14.09
C ASP A 462 27.11 14.53 -13.84
N GLN A 463 27.39 14.16 -12.58
CA GLN A 463 28.48 13.23 -12.24
C GLN A 463 28.04 11.77 -12.36
N VAL A 464 26.74 11.48 -12.24
CA VAL A 464 26.20 10.11 -12.18
C VAL A 464 25.55 9.63 -13.46
N GLY A 465 25.08 10.55 -14.30
CA GLY A 465 24.43 10.22 -15.55
C GLY A 465 23.42 11.29 -15.99
N ALA A 466 22.16 10.91 -16.20
CA ALA A 466 21.14 11.81 -16.70
C ALA A 466 19.74 11.54 -16.11
N LEU A 467 18.97 12.62 -16.00
CA LEU A 467 17.54 12.57 -15.68
C LEU A 467 16.70 12.82 -16.94
N PHE A 468 15.59 12.10 -17.08
CA PHE A 468 14.61 12.30 -18.17
C PHE A 468 13.19 12.53 -17.62
N GLU A 469 12.36 13.25 -18.38
CA GLU A 469 10.99 13.56 -17.95
C GLU A 469 10.08 12.32 -17.93
N ILE A 470 9.15 12.26 -16.99
CA ILE A 470 8.18 11.17 -16.95
C ILE A 470 7.22 11.33 -18.14
N SER A 471 7.28 10.38 -19.07
CA SER A 471 6.40 10.33 -20.24
C SER A 471 5.95 8.90 -20.53
N ASP A 472 4.85 8.77 -21.26
CA ASP A 472 4.45 7.50 -21.89
C ASP A 472 5.07 7.35 -23.30
N ASP A 473 5.67 8.42 -23.83
CA ASP A 473 6.41 8.43 -25.09
C ASP A 473 7.81 7.83 -24.89
N PRO A 474 8.16 6.70 -25.54
CA PRO A 474 9.47 6.08 -25.42
C PRO A 474 10.61 6.94 -25.96
N GLN A 475 10.35 7.89 -26.87
CA GLN A 475 11.40 8.77 -27.42
C GLN A 475 12.10 9.59 -26.34
N VAL A 476 11.41 9.92 -25.24
CA VAL A 476 12.01 10.66 -24.12
C VAL A 476 13.16 9.88 -23.46
N ILE A 477 13.06 8.55 -23.41
CA ILE A 477 14.12 7.68 -22.88
C ILE A 477 15.25 7.55 -23.91
N VAL A 478 14.91 7.41 -25.20
CA VAL A 478 15.88 7.34 -26.31
C VAL A 478 16.75 8.59 -26.33
N ASP A 479 16.14 9.77 -26.33
CA ASP A 479 16.83 11.06 -26.31
C ASP A 479 17.72 11.21 -25.07
N GLY A 480 17.23 10.75 -23.92
CA GLY A 480 18.01 10.73 -22.68
C GLY A 480 19.25 9.85 -22.77
N TYR A 481 19.12 8.66 -23.35
CA TYR A 481 20.22 7.74 -23.60
C TYR A 481 21.25 8.30 -24.59
N LEU A 482 20.82 8.89 -25.70
CA LEU A 482 21.72 9.45 -26.71
C LEU A 482 22.55 10.61 -26.13
N ARG A 483 21.91 11.54 -25.40
CA ARG A 483 22.63 12.61 -24.68
C ARG A 483 23.62 12.08 -23.63
N LEU A 484 23.25 10.99 -22.97
CA LEU A 484 24.12 10.35 -21.98
C LEU A 484 25.38 9.76 -22.64
N ARG A 485 25.24 9.10 -23.80
CA ARG A 485 26.37 8.55 -24.56
C ARG A 485 27.38 9.60 -24.99
N GLU A 486 26.91 10.78 -25.42
CA GLU A 486 27.77 11.89 -25.83
C GLU A 486 28.67 12.41 -24.69
N ARG A 487 28.29 12.16 -23.44
CA ARG A 487 29.00 12.64 -22.24
C ARG A 487 29.50 11.50 -21.34
N SER A 488 29.59 10.26 -21.84
CA SER A 488 29.90 9.10 -21.01
C SER A 488 31.28 9.14 -20.35
N SER A 489 32.23 9.89 -20.92
CA SER A 489 33.55 10.14 -20.35
C SER A 489 33.58 11.21 -19.24
N ALA A 490 32.49 11.96 -19.05
CA ALA A 490 32.42 13.06 -18.09
C ALA A 490 31.91 12.64 -16.70
N PHE A 491 31.48 11.38 -16.52
CA PHE A 491 30.96 10.91 -15.22
C PHE A 491 32.09 10.70 -14.22
N ASP A 492 31.94 11.24 -13.02
CA ASP A 492 32.82 10.99 -11.88
C ASP A 492 32.05 10.22 -10.79
N LEU A 493 31.87 8.91 -11.04
CA LEU A 493 31.16 8.02 -10.14
C LEU A 493 31.88 7.84 -8.80
N THR A 494 33.20 8.08 -8.75
CA THR A 494 33.99 7.97 -7.52
C THR A 494 33.73 9.16 -6.60
N ALA A 495 33.73 10.38 -7.15
CA ALA A 495 33.35 11.58 -6.41
C ALA A 495 31.87 11.50 -5.98
N ALA A 496 30.99 11.11 -6.91
CA ALA A 496 29.57 10.95 -6.62
C ALA A 496 29.32 9.93 -5.49
N ARG A 497 30.01 8.78 -5.51
CA ARG A 497 29.95 7.78 -4.43
C ARG A 497 30.33 8.39 -3.08
N THR A 498 31.41 9.15 -3.01
CA THR A 498 31.87 9.79 -1.77
C THR A 498 30.82 10.75 -1.19
N VAL A 499 30.19 11.56 -2.07
CA VAL A 499 29.10 12.45 -1.67
C VAL A 499 27.90 11.66 -1.16
N LEU A 500 27.47 10.63 -1.89
CA LEU A 500 26.32 9.80 -1.51
C LEU A 500 26.58 9.02 -0.21
N GLU A 501 27.79 8.54 0.02
CA GLU A 501 28.20 7.87 1.26
C GLU A 501 28.10 8.80 2.47
N SER A 502 28.56 10.06 2.33
CA SER A 502 28.43 11.06 3.39
C SER A 502 26.98 11.41 3.74
N ARG A 503 26.04 11.24 2.80
CA ARG A 503 24.61 11.56 2.96
C ARG A 503 23.78 10.39 3.47
N TYR A 504 24.03 9.19 2.92
CA TYR A 504 23.14 8.04 3.02
C TYR A 504 23.82 6.80 3.61
N GLY A 505 25.11 6.87 3.92
CA GLY A 505 25.85 5.80 4.59
C GLY A 505 25.35 5.54 6.02
N PRO A 506 25.62 4.34 6.57
CA PRO A 506 25.12 3.91 7.88
C PRO A 506 25.52 4.87 9.00
N GLY A 507 26.77 5.37 9.01
CA GLY A 507 27.23 6.31 10.02
C GLY A 507 26.57 7.69 9.96
N ALA A 508 26.15 8.16 8.78
CA ALA A 508 25.47 9.44 8.62
C ALA A 508 24.02 9.38 9.10
N VAL A 509 23.28 8.39 8.60
CA VAL A 509 21.85 8.22 8.90
C VAL A 509 21.64 7.64 10.30
N GLY A 510 22.49 6.72 10.75
CA GLY A 510 22.46 6.14 12.09
C GLY A 510 22.56 7.21 13.19
N ARG A 511 23.47 8.18 13.03
CA ARG A 511 23.56 9.34 13.94
C ARG A 511 22.28 10.16 13.99
N GLN A 512 21.67 10.46 12.84
CA GLN A 512 20.38 11.17 12.78
C GLN A 512 19.27 10.40 13.50
N LEU A 513 19.19 9.07 13.33
CA LEU A 513 18.21 8.24 14.02
C LEU A 513 18.43 8.23 15.54
N LEU A 514 19.68 8.06 16.00
CA LEU A 514 20.02 8.10 17.42
C LEU A 514 19.70 9.47 18.05
N ASP A 515 19.91 10.57 17.34
CA ASP A 515 19.50 11.90 17.78
C ASP A 515 17.98 12.00 17.97
N VAL A 516 17.21 11.48 17.00
CA VAL A 516 15.73 11.45 17.07
C VAL A 516 15.24 10.57 18.22
N TYR A 517 15.88 9.42 18.48
CA TYR A 517 15.58 8.56 19.62
C TYR A 517 15.84 9.26 20.94
N ALA A 518 16.89 10.07 21.01
CA ALA A 518 17.22 10.91 22.17
C ALA A 518 16.37 12.19 22.29
N GLY A 519 15.42 12.43 21.39
CA GLY A 519 14.55 13.62 21.44
C GLY A 519 15.13 14.89 20.81
N ARG A 520 16.23 14.76 20.06
CA ARG A 520 16.92 15.87 19.39
C ARG A 520 16.50 15.97 17.91
N GLU A 521 16.71 17.15 17.33
CA GLU A 521 16.53 17.35 15.88
C GLU A 521 17.65 16.62 15.12
N PRO A 522 17.34 15.89 14.04
CA PRO A 522 18.37 15.24 13.24
C PRO A 522 19.23 16.28 12.53
N ALA A 523 20.55 16.03 12.47
CA ALA A 523 21.46 16.88 11.72
C ALA A 523 21.05 16.97 10.22
N PRO A 524 21.16 18.16 9.59
CA PRO A 524 20.88 18.30 8.17
C PRO A 524 21.86 17.48 7.33
N LEU A 525 21.43 17.06 6.15
CA LEU A 525 22.30 16.36 5.20
C LEU A 525 23.47 17.27 4.78
N PRO A 526 24.68 16.71 4.58
CA PRO A 526 25.81 17.47 4.06
C PRO A 526 25.47 18.13 2.72
N ALA A 527 25.70 19.44 2.64
CA ALA A 527 25.64 20.18 1.37
C ALA A 527 26.75 19.70 0.42
N VAL A 528 26.53 19.77 -0.90
CA VAL A 528 27.63 19.56 -1.86
C VAL A 528 28.63 20.72 -1.67
N PRO A 529 29.95 20.47 -1.58
CA PRO A 529 30.93 21.51 -1.79
C PRO A 529 30.70 22.12 -3.18
N GLN A 530 30.31 23.39 -3.26
CA GLN A 530 30.15 24.04 -4.56
C GLN A 530 31.51 24.03 -5.27
N ALA A 531 31.60 23.31 -6.39
CA ALA A 531 32.63 23.61 -7.38
C ALA A 531 32.41 25.07 -7.81
N ALA A 532 33.48 25.86 -7.83
CA ALA A 532 33.46 27.29 -8.15
C ALA A 532 32.53 27.53 -9.36
N SER A 533 31.43 28.23 -9.11
CA SER A 533 30.42 28.52 -10.11
C SER A 533 30.98 29.45 -11.16
N ASP A 534 31.01 29.02 -12.42
CA ASP A 534 30.97 29.97 -13.53
C ASP A 534 29.58 30.62 -13.52
N GLU A 535 29.55 31.85 -13.00
CA GLU A 535 28.38 32.71 -13.00
C GLU A 535 27.85 32.88 -14.42
N ARG A 536 26.65 32.37 -14.69
CA ARG A 536 25.81 32.87 -15.80
C ARG A 536 24.78 33.83 -15.23
N PRO A 537 24.55 35.00 -15.84
CA PRO A 537 23.65 36.00 -15.27
C PRO A 537 22.20 35.51 -15.28
N ALA A 538 21.49 35.79 -14.18
CA ALA A 538 20.07 35.59 -14.06
C ALA A 538 19.30 36.50 -15.03
N GLU A 539 18.30 35.94 -15.73
CA GLU A 539 17.30 36.73 -16.44
C GLU A 539 16.35 37.39 -15.43
N GLU A 540 16.23 38.71 -15.53
CA GLU A 540 15.37 39.57 -14.71
C GLU A 540 13.87 39.36 -15.00
N PRO A 541 12.99 39.53 -14.00
CA PRO A 541 11.56 39.48 -14.20
C PRO A 541 11.03 40.80 -14.81
N VAL A 542 10.25 40.68 -15.88
CA VAL A 542 9.58 41.81 -16.58
C VAL A 542 8.53 42.48 -15.67
N PRO A 543 8.48 43.82 -15.60
CA PRO A 543 7.58 44.54 -14.69
C PRO A 543 6.15 44.66 -15.25
N ARG A 544 5.15 44.44 -14.39
CA ARG A 544 3.76 44.82 -14.69
C ARG A 544 3.55 46.31 -14.37
N GLN A 545 3.20 47.08 -15.39
CA GLN A 545 2.80 48.48 -15.25
C GLN A 545 1.43 48.62 -14.59
N SER A 546 1.32 49.67 -13.78
CA SER A 546 0.09 50.24 -13.24
C SER A 546 -0.46 51.29 -14.22
N ALA A 547 -1.77 51.33 -14.42
CA ALA A 547 -2.49 52.48 -14.96
C ALA A 547 -3.77 52.73 -14.14
N ALA A 548 -4.05 54.01 -13.92
CA ALA A 548 -4.92 54.56 -12.89
C ALA A 548 -6.44 54.53 -13.16
N SER A 549 -7.19 54.68 -12.06
CA SER A 549 -8.60 55.10 -11.81
C SER A 549 -9.34 55.88 -12.92
N ARG A 550 -10.67 55.86 -13.14
CA ARG A 550 -11.93 55.75 -12.31
C ARG A 550 -13.16 55.66 -13.31
N PRO A 551 -14.48 55.51 -12.96
CA PRO A 551 -15.16 55.94 -11.74
C PRO A 551 -16.03 54.90 -11.00
N ALA A 552 -16.47 55.32 -9.82
CA ALA A 552 -17.35 54.62 -8.90
C ALA A 552 -18.80 54.50 -9.43
N VAL A 553 -19.46 53.40 -9.07
CA VAL A 553 -20.93 53.31 -8.99
C VAL A 553 -21.30 52.58 -7.69
N PRO A 554 -22.13 53.17 -6.83
CA PRO A 554 -22.98 52.38 -5.92
C PRO A 554 -24.47 52.74 -6.09
N PRO A 555 -25.42 51.92 -5.62
CA PRO A 555 -25.59 50.48 -5.86
C PRO A 555 -27.03 50.14 -6.33
N GLY A 556 -27.26 48.90 -6.76
CA GLY A 556 -28.48 48.17 -6.38
C GLY A 556 -29.65 48.15 -7.37
N GLU A 557 -29.64 47.18 -8.28
CA GLU A 557 -30.68 46.14 -8.39
C GLU A 557 -30.17 45.04 -9.33
N PRO A 558 -30.30 43.75 -9.00
CA PRO A 558 -29.87 42.68 -9.89
C PRO A 558 -30.69 42.69 -11.18
N ARG A 559 -30.06 42.39 -12.33
CA ARG A 559 -30.74 42.30 -13.64
C ARG A 559 -31.82 41.20 -13.70
N GLY A 560 -31.80 40.31 -12.72
CA GLY A 560 -32.74 39.23 -12.52
C GLY A 560 -32.26 38.35 -11.36
N ARG A 561 -33.10 37.39 -10.94
CA ARG A 561 -32.76 36.43 -9.91
C ARG A 561 -33.00 35.00 -10.39
N ALA A 562 -31.97 34.18 -10.22
CA ALA A 562 -31.97 32.78 -10.60
C ALA A 562 -31.79 31.85 -9.38
N VAL A 563 -32.58 30.79 -9.32
CA VAL A 563 -32.38 29.70 -8.35
C VAL A 563 -31.85 28.47 -9.08
N LEU A 564 -30.66 28.02 -8.70
CA LEU A 564 -30.08 26.75 -9.15
C LEU A 564 -30.52 25.65 -8.19
N LEU A 565 -31.36 24.74 -8.67
CA LEU A 565 -31.87 23.61 -7.89
C LEU A 565 -31.01 22.38 -8.18
N ALA A 566 -30.06 22.09 -7.27
CA ALA A 566 -29.08 21.03 -7.40
C ALA A 566 -29.00 20.21 -6.09
N LEU A 567 -30.03 19.40 -5.86
CA LEU A 567 -30.20 18.63 -4.63
C LEU A 567 -29.11 17.56 -4.44
N SER A 568 -28.76 16.81 -5.49
CA SER A 568 -27.66 15.82 -5.43
C SER A 568 -26.94 15.69 -6.80
N PRO A 569 -26.27 16.74 -7.28
CA PRO A 569 -25.69 16.71 -8.61
C PRO A 569 -24.52 15.73 -8.68
N THR A 570 -24.48 14.94 -9.75
CA THR A 570 -23.36 14.03 -10.05
C THR A 570 -22.18 14.76 -10.72
N LYS A 571 -22.44 15.92 -11.32
CA LYS A 571 -21.45 16.75 -12.04
C LYS A 571 -21.50 18.21 -11.56
N PRO A 572 -20.98 18.54 -10.36
CA PRO A 572 -21.11 19.87 -9.77
C PRO A 572 -20.41 20.98 -10.55
N ARG A 573 -19.29 20.68 -11.25
CA ARG A 573 -18.55 21.67 -12.07
C ARG A 573 -19.44 22.40 -13.08
N ARG A 574 -20.33 21.67 -13.76
CA ARG A 574 -21.25 22.27 -14.75
C ARG A 574 -22.18 23.32 -14.13
N VAL A 575 -22.58 23.11 -12.87
CA VAL A 575 -23.44 24.04 -12.12
C VAL A 575 -22.63 25.23 -11.63
N VAL A 576 -21.39 25.00 -11.18
CA VAL A 576 -20.44 26.07 -10.80
C VAL A 576 -20.16 27.00 -11.98
N ASP A 577 -19.80 26.46 -13.14
CA ASP A 577 -19.49 27.25 -14.34
C ASP A 577 -20.70 28.07 -14.79
N PHE A 578 -21.91 27.52 -14.64
CA PHE A 578 -23.15 28.21 -14.99
C PHE A 578 -23.51 29.29 -13.97
N ALA A 579 -23.31 29.05 -12.68
CA ALA A 579 -23.49 30.05 -11.64
C ALA A 579 -22.56 31.25 -11.84
N ALA A 580 -21.27 30.99 -12.14
CA ALA A 580 -20.30 32.03 -12.45
C ALA A 580 -20.72 32.86 -13.66
N HIS A 581 -21.15 32.20 -14.75
CA HIS A 581 -21.66 32.86 -15.95
C HIS A 581 -22.83 33.81 -15.66
N LEU A 582 -23.78 33.41 -14.81
CA LEU A 582 -24.91 34.26 -14.42
C LEU A 582 -24.48 35.44 -13.55
N LEU A 583 -23.58 35.21 -12.59
CA LEU A 583 -23.03 36.26 -11.72
C LEU A 583 -22.28 37.33 -12.52
N ASP A 584 -21.48 36.93 -13.51
CA ASP A 584 -20.73 37.86 -14.37
C ASP A 584 -21.64 38.80 -15.19
N ARG A 585 -22.92 38.44 -15.35
CA ARG A 585 -23.94 39.27 -16.01
C ARG A 585 -24.81 40.09 -15.06
N GLY A 586 -24.52 40.05 -13.76
CA GLY A 586 -25.25 40.81 -12.74
C GLY A 586 -26.59 40.20 -12.33
N VAL A 587 -26.76 38.89 -12.52
CA VAL A 587 -27.91 38.11 -12.01
C VAL A 587 -27.62 37.68 -10.57
N ASP A 588 -28.60 37.82 -9.67
CA ASP A 588 -28.49 37.26 -8.31
C ASP A 588 -28.75 35.75 -8.35
N VAL A 589 -27.81 34.94 -7.85
CA VAL A 589 -27.87 33.48 -7.98
C VAL A 589 -27.91 32.82 -6.61
N CYS A 590 -28.92 31.99 -6.36
CA CYS A 590 -29.01 31.16 -5.15
C CYS A 590 -28.95 29.67 -5.50
N LEU A 591 -28.18 28.89 -4.74
CA LEU A 591 -28.07 27.45 -4.91
C LEU A 591 -28.83 26.70 -3.82
N VAL A 592 -29.72 25.78 -4.20
CA VAL A 592 -30.43 24.91 -3.28
C VAL A 592 -29.89 23.49 -3.40
N THR A 593 -29.45 22.89 -2.28
CA THR A 593 -28.80 21.57 -2.29
C THR A 593 -29.17 20.69 -1.09
N ALA A 594 -29.15 19.37 -1.27
CA ALA A 594 -29.27 18.39 -0.20
C ALA A 594 -27.90 17.78 0.20
N ARG A 595 -26.80 18.20 -0.45
CA ARG A 595 -25.43 17.73 -0.17
C ARG A 595 -24.44 18.89 -0.11
N GLN A 596 -24.29 19.48 1.07
CA GLN A 596 -23.47 20.67 1.23
C GLN A 596 -21.97 20.39 1.04
N SER A 597 -21.51 19.18 1.36
CA SER A 597 -20.10 18.80 1.25
C SER A 597 -19.56 18.82 -0.19
N VAL A 598 -20.42 18.64 -1.19
CA VAL A 598 -20.03 18.59 -2.61
C VAL A 598 -19.50 19.95 -3.08
N TRP A 599 -19.98 21.04 -2.46
CA TRP A 599 -19.69 22.40 -2.91
C TRP A 599 -18.45 23.01 -2.26
N LYS A 600 -18.00 22.46 -1.12
CA LYS A 600 -16.79 22.93 -0.41
C LYS A 600 -15.51 22.75 -1.22
N SER A 601 -15.49 21.82 -2.18
CA SER A 601 -14.33 21.50 -3.01
C SER A 601 -14.59 21.68 -4.51
N SER A 602 -15.72 22.29 -4.90
CA SER A 602 -16.12 22.45 -6.30
C SER A 602 -15.72 23.78 -6.92
N GLY A 603 -15.18 24.72 -6.13
CA GLY A 603 -14.86 26.08 -6.60
C GLY A 603 -16.08 26.96 -6.81
N LEU A 604 -17.18 26.74 -6.07
CA LEU A 604 -18.36 27.60 -6.15
C LEU A 604 -18.01 29.02 -5.66
N ASP A 605 -18.39 30.03 -6.44
CA ASP A 605 -18.16 31.44 -6.10
C ASP A 605 -18.80 31.78 -4.75
N ALA A 606 -18.05 32.46 -3.88
CA ALA A 606 -18.47 32.81 -2.53
C ALA A 606 -19.70 33.74 -2.49
N ARG A 607 -20.00 34.43 -3.60
CA ARG A 607 -21.19 35.28 -3.76
C ARG A 607 -22.48 34.48 -3.92
N VAL A 608 -22.42 33.18 -4.20
CA VAL A 608 -23.62 32.33 -4.36
C VAL A 608 -24.07 31.81 -2.99
N PRO A 609 -25.16 32.33 -2.38
CA PRO A 609 -25.74 31.74 -1.19
C PRO A 609 -26.17 30.28 -1.42
N VAL A 610 -25.87 29.42 -0.45
CA VAL A 610 -26.21 27.98 -0.48
C VAL A 610 -27.26 27.66 0.58
N VAL A 611 -28.48 27.36 0.13
CA VAL A 611 -29.57 26.89 0.97
C VAL A 611 -29.51 25.35 1.04
N SER A 612 -29.16 24.84 2.22
CA SER A 612 -28.96 23.41 2.46
C SER A 612 -30.18 22.76 3.12
N VAL A 613 -30.74 21.74 2.48
CA VAL A 613 -31.82 20.91 3.07
C VAL A 613 -31.30 19.62 3.72
N GLU A 614 -29.97 19.46 3.80
CA GLU A 614 -29.30 18.23 4.25
C GLU A 614 -29.69 17.85 5.70
N ALA A 615 -29.79 18.83 6.60
CA ALA A 615 -30.20 18.60 7.99
C ALA A 615 -31.66 18.13 8.10
N ALA A 616 -32.54 18.63 7.22
CA ALA A 616 -33.94 18.25 7.19
C ALA A 616 -34.13 16.86 6.56
N GLU A 617 -33.35 16.48 5.55
CA GLU A 617 -33.31 15.12 4.99
C GLU A 617 -32.89 14.10 6.07
N LYS A 618 -31.86 14.42 6.87
CA LYS A 618 -31.36 13.55 7.97
C LYS A 618 -32.39 13.27 9.07
N ARG A 619 -33.45 14.08 9.21
CA ARG A 619 -34.50 13.92 10.23
C ARG A 619 -35.66 13.02 9.80
N LEU A 620 -35.72 12.58 8.55
CA LEU A 620 -36.78 11.68 8.04
C LEU A 620 -36.72 10.28 8.70
N ALA A 621 -37.87 9.61 8.84
CA ALA A 621 -37.99 8.34 9.59
C ALA A 621 -37.46 7.10 8.85
N VAL A 622 -37.17 7.19 7.56
CA VAL A 622 -36.78 6.06 6.68
C VAL A 622 -35.42 5.40 7.07
N PRO A 623 -34.38 6.13 7.54
CA PRO A 623 -33.13 5.53 8.02
C PRO A 623 -33.24 4.76 9.36
N ARG A 624 -34.38 4.84 10.08
CA ARG A 624 -34.57 4.11 11.35
C ARG A 624 -34.96 2.64 11.15
N GLY A 625 -35.69 2.32 10.07
CA GLY A 625 -36.06 0.94 9.73
C GLY A 625 -34.86 0.06 9.34
N GLU A 626 -33.86 0.67 8.69
CA GLU A 626 -32.59 0.04 8.37
C GLU A 626 -31.83 -0.39 9.63
N ARG A 627 -31.73 0.49 10.64
CA ARG A 627 -31.06 0.15 11.91
C ARG A 627 -31.76 -0.97 12.67
N PHE A 628 -33.08 -1.09 12.59
CA PHE A 628 -33.84 -2.11 13.30
C PHE A 628 -33.57 -3.52 12.75
N LEU A 629 -33.61 -3.69 11.42
CA LEU A 629 -33.40 -4.98 10.77
C LEU A 629 -31.91 -5.40 10.69
N VAL A 630 -31.00 -4.44 10.49
CA VAL A 630 -29.56 -4.71 10.33
C VAL A 630 -28.86 -4.99 11.67
N TYR A 631 -29.34 -4.44 12.80
CA TYR A 631 -28.63 -4.56 14.08
C TYR A 631 -29.35 -5.39 15.16
N ARG A 632 -30.69 -5.48 15.17
CA ARG A 632 -31.44 -6.09 16.30
C ARG A 632 -31.75 -7.57 16.11
N VAL A 633 -32.11 -7.99 14.89
CA VAL A 633 -32.35 -9.40 14.52
C VAL A 633 -31.09 -10.28 14.64
N PRO A 634 -29.87 -9.83 14.28
CA PRO A 634 -28.68 -10.67 14.37
C PRO A 634 -28.23 -10.93 15.81
N ARG A 635 -28.38 -9.95 16.72
CA ARG A 635 -27.94 -10.08 18.11
C ARG A 635 -28.69 -11.16 18.89
N SER A 636 -29.99 -11.32 18.65
CA SER A 636 -30.83 -12.30 19.36
C SER A 636 -30.66 -13.74 18.85
N VAL A 637 -30.36 -13.91 17.56
CA VAL A 637 -30.10 -15.23 16.94
C VAL A 637 -28.65 -15.67 17.20
N LEU A 638 -27.66 -14.79 16.99
CA LEU A 638 -26.25 -15.10 17.26
C LEU A 638 -25.98 -15.31 18.76
N GLY A 639 -26.68 -14.58 19.64
CA GLY A 639 -26.58 -14.76 21.09
C GLY A 639 -27.19 -16.06 21.62
N ARG A 640 -28.12 -16.68 20.88
CA ARG A 640 -28.65 -18.03 21.19
C ARG A 640 -27.72 -19.11 20.67
N VAL A 641 -27.24 -18.98 19.44
CA VAL A 641 -26.32 -19.96 18.84
C VAL A 641 -24.97 -19.99 19.55
N ARG A 642 -24.40 -18.84 19.95
CA ARG A 642 -23.16 -18.80 20.76
C ARG A 642 -23.29 -19.49 22.12
N ARG A 643 -24.48 -19.45 22.73
CA ARG A 643 -24.80 -20.15 23.99
C ARG A 643 -24.92 -21.66 23.80
N VAL A 644 -25.48 -22.11 22.67
CA VAL A 644 -25.64 -23.53 22.34
C VAL A 644 -24.33 -24.15 21.80
N ALA A 645 -23.50 -23.39 21.09
CA ALA A 645 -22.27 -23.86 20.47
C ALA A 645 -21.06 -23.99 21.42
N GLY A 646 -21.18 -23.57 22.69
CA GLY A 646 -20.30 -23.95 23.79
C GLY A 646 -18.80 -24.10 23.48
N GLY A 647 -18.18 -23.15 22.77
CA GLY A 647 -16.73 -22.85 22.70
C GLY A 647 -15.67 -23.95 22.48
N ARG A 648 -16.01 -25.24 22.38
CA ARG A 648 -15.04 -26.33 22.56
C ARG A 648 -14.50 -26.93 21.26
N SER A 649 -15.25 -26.91 20.14
CA SER A 649 -14.80 -27.56 18.88
C SER A 649 -14.75 -26.62 17.67
N LEU A 650 -13.72 -26.77 16.82
CA LEU A 650 -13.53 -25.99 15.58
C LEU A 650 -14.78 -26.06 14.66
N GLY A 651 -15.45 -27.23 14.62
CA GLY A 651 -16.64 -27.47 13.81
C GLY A 651 -17.86 -26.63 14.23
N SER A 652 -18.06 -26.44 15.53
CA SER A 652 -19.15 -25.62 16.05
C SER A 652 -19.00 -24.14 15.67
N GLU A 653 -17.79 -23.59 15.77
CA GLU A 653 -17.50 -22.22 15.37
C GLU A 653 -17.56 -22.02 13.85
N LEU A 654 -17.15 -23.02 13.06
CA LEU A 654 -17.31 -23.01 11.61
C LEU A 654 -18.79 -22.97 11.17
N ALA A 655 -19.68 -23.64 11.91
CA ALA A 655 -21.11 -23.55 11.69
C ALA A 655 -21.62 -22.13 11.99
N VAL A 656 -21.19 -21.53 13.11
CA VAL A 656 -21.52 -20.13 13.46
C VAL A 656 -21.00 -19.15 12.40
N ALA A 657 -19.75 -19.28 11.97
CA ALA A 657 -19.16 -18.43 10.94
C ALA A 657 -19.92 -18.57 9.61
N SER A 658 -20.31 -19.79 9.24
CA SER A 658 -21.10 -20.05 8.03
C SER A 658 -22.48 -19.40 8.08
N LEU A 659 -23.16 -19.48 9.23
CA LEU A 659 -24.41 -18.77 9.49
C LEU A 659 -24.25 -17.25 9.43
N GLN A 660 -23.17 -16.70 10.01
CA GLN A 660 -22.86 -15.28 9.94
C GLN A 660 -22.61 -14.81 8.50
N ARG A 661 -21.90 -15.59 7.69
CA ARG A 661 -21.68 -15.29 6.26
C ARG A 661 -22.98 -15.33 5.46
N ALA A 662 -23.81 -16.35 5.66
CA ALA A 662 -25.12 -16.45 5.02
C ALA A 662 -26.01 -15.25 5.37
N HIS A 663 -26.00 -14.86 6.65
CA HIS A 663 -26.73 -13.70 7.12
C HIS A 663 -26.21 -12.39 6.52
N LYS A 664 -24.89 -12.14 6.56
CA LYS A 664 -24.27 -10.94 5.97
C LYS A 664 -24.59 -10.82 4.48
N LYS A 665 -24.47 -11.93 3.73
CA LYS A 665 -24.82 -11.98 2.31
C LYS A 665 -26.31 -11.67 2.08
N GLY A 666 -27.20 -12.18 2.94
CA GLY A 666 -28.62 -11.87 2.91
C GLY A 666 -28.91 -10.40 3.21
N ALA A 667 -28.27 -9.83 4.23
CA ALA A 667 -28.40 -8.43 4.61
C ALA A 667 -27.89 -7.49 3.52
N ASP A 668 -26.70 -7.75 2.96
CA ASP A 668 -26.10 -6.97 1.86
C ASP A 668 -26.96 -7.06 0.59
N ALA A 669 -27.49 -8.25 0.26
CA ALA A 669 -28.36 -8.43 -0.89
C ALA A 669 -29.70 -7.69 -0.71
N PHE A 670 -30.29 -7.73 0.48
CA PHE A 670 -31.50 -6.98 0.80
C PHE A 670 -31.26 -5.47 0.73
N HIS A 671 -30.18 -5.00 1.34
CA HIS A 671 -29.80 -3.59 1.31
C HIS A 671 -29.56 -3.08 -0.12
N LYS A 672 -28.91 -3.89 -0.96
CA LYS A 672 -28.64 -3.52 -2.36
C LYS A 672 -29.88 -3.64 -3.27
N LYS A 673 -30.70 -4.69 -3.14
CA LYS A 673 -31.80 -4.99 -4.06
C LYS A 673 -33.13 -4.36 -3.68
N VAL A 674 -33.40 -4.22 -2.38
CA VAL A 674 -34.69 -3.74 -1.85
C VAL A 674 -34.56 -2.30 -1.39
N PHE A 675 -33.60 -2.03 -0.50
CA PHE A 675 -33.47 -0.70 0.12
C PHE A 675 -32.95 0.35 -0.87
N ASN A 676 -31.79 0.14 -1.48
CA ASN A 676 -31.21 1.11 -2.42
C ASN A 676 -32.05 1.32 -3.69
N ARG A 677 -32.79 0.29 -4.12
CA ARG A 677 -33.66 0.39 -5.32
C ARG A 677 -34.95 1.15 -5.02
N GLY A 678 -35.63 0.82 -3.92
CA GLY A 678 -36.83 1.53 -3.48
C GLY A 678 -36.54 2.97 -3.05
N TYR A 679 -35.47 3.17 -2.27
CA TYR A 679 -35.08 4.51 -1.82
C TYR A 679 -34.75 5.44 -2.99
N ARG A 680 -34.03 4.99 -4.02
CA ARG A 680 -33.76 5.81 -5.23
C ARG A 680 -35.03 6.25 -5.97
N GLN A 681 -36.07 5.43 -5.99
CA GLN A 681 -37.34 5.77 -6.66
C GLN A 681 -38.18 6.78 -5.84
N PHE A 682 -38.18 6.65 -4.51
CA PHE A 682 -38.98 7.53 -3.64
C PHE A 682 -38.25 8.80 -3.19
N ARG A 683 -36.91 8.82 -3.22
CA ARG A 683 -36.09 9.94 -2.75
C ARG A 683 -36.41 11.29 -3.41
N PRO A 684 -36.64 11.39 -4.74
CA PRO A 684 -37.02 12.67 -5.37
C PRO A 684 -38.31 13.27 -4.80
N HIS A 685 -39.31 12.43 -4.47
CA HIS A 685 -40.57 12.88 -3.87
C HIS A 685 -40.41 13.31 -2.41
N LEU A 686 -39.59 12.60 -1.64
CA LEU A 686 -39.24 12.97 -0.27
C LEU A 686 -38.47 14.29 -0.24
N LEU A 687 -37.50 14.45 -1.13
CA LEU A 687 -36.73 15.68 -1.28
C LEU A 687 -37.63 16.85 -1.69
N ALA A 688 -38.55 16.69 -2.65
CA ALA A 688 -39.51 17.74 -3.00
C ALA A 688 -40.33 18.22 -1.79
N ARG A 689 -40.76 17.30 -0.92
CA ARG A 689 -41.51 17.63 0.31
C ARG A 689 -40.63 18.34 1.34
N VAL A 690 -39.37 17.91 1.50
CA VAL A 690 -38.41 18.52 2.42
C VAL A 690 -38.01 19.91 1.94
N THR A 691 -37.62 20.05 0.67
CA THR A 691 -37.22 21.32 0.08
C THR A 691 -38.35 22.35 0.12
N ARG A 692 -39.60 21.94 -0.12
CA ARG A 692 -40.77 22.82 0.07
C ARG A 692 -40.92 23.36 1.50
N ARG A 693 -40.54 22.58 2.51
CA ARG A 693 -40.68 22.97 3.92
C ARG A 693 -39.46 23.72 4.47
N ALA A 694 -38.27 23.33 4.03
CA ALA A 694 -37.01 23.79 4.61
C ALA A 694 -36.32 24.87 3.78
N ALA A 695 -36.38 24.81 2.43
CA ALA A 695 -35.72 25.80 1.57
C ALA A 695 -36.65 26.91 1.12
N LEU A 696 -37.92 26.58 0.80
CA LEU A 696 -38.88 27.56 0.27
C LEU A 696 -39.04 28.84 1.11
N PRO A 697 -39.08 28.78 2.46
CA PRO A 697 -39.20 29.99 3.29
C PRO A 697 -37.97 30.91 3.22
N GLU A 698 -36.81 30.37 2.86
CA GLU A 698 -35.55 31.13 2.71
C GLU A 698 -35.42 31.72 1.30
N LEU A 699 -36.27 31.30 0.35
CA LEU A 699 -36.23 31.72 -1.04
C LEU A 699 -37.32 32.75 -1.31
N ARG A 700 -36.92 33.95 -1.73
CA ARG A 700 -37.83 35.00 -2.23
C ARG A 700 -38.28 34.69 -3.66
N LEU A 701 -39.05 33.61 -3.82
CA LEU A 701 -39.55 33.15 -5.10
C LEU A 701 -40.50 34.16 -5.78
N ASP A 702 -41.06 35.10 -5.03
CA ASP A 702 -41.81 36.25 -5.53
C ASP A 702 -40.96 37.18 -6.42
N LEU A 703 -39.64 37.12 -6.29
CA LEU A 703 -38.67 37.95 -7.04
C LEU A 703 -37.75 37.12 -7.93
N THR A 704 -38.03 35.83 -8.14
CA THR A 704 -37.19 34.92 -8.94
C THR A 704 -37.74 34.79 -10.35
N ASP A 705 -36.95 35.13 -11.38
CA ASP A 705 -37.43 34.98 -12.77
C ASP A 705 -37.29 33.53 -13.26
N HIS A 706 -36.17 32.88 -12.91
CA HIS A 706 -35.86 31.53 -13.38
C HIS A 706 -35.44 30.57 -12.26
N VAL A 707 -35.99 29.35 -12.31
CA VAL A 707 -35.49 28.21 -11.52
C VAL A 707 -34.89 27.19 -12.47
N PHE A 708 -33.60 26.95 -12.34
CA PHE A 708 -32.86 25.98 -13.15
C PHE A 708 -32.75 24.65 -12.41
N VAL A 709 -33.34 23.61 -12.95
CA VAL A 709 -33.23 22.23 -12.44
C VAL A 709 -31.93 21.62 -12.95
N CYS A 710 -30.95 21.46 -12.06
CA CYS A 710 -29.58 21.10 -12.44
C CYS A 710 -29.28 19.59 -12.34
N ASP A 711 -30.15 18.79 -11.75
CA ASP A 711 -30.00 17.32 -11.66
C ASP A 711 -31.35 16.58 -11.64
N ILE A 712 -31.29 15.26 -11.88
CA ILE A 712 -32.48 14.39 -11.99
C ILE A 712 -33.28 14.33 -10.68
N GLU A 713 -32.61 14.40 -9.52
CA GLU A 713 -33.32 14.37 -8.23
C GLU A 713 -34.07 15.68 -7.94
N SER A 714 -33.68 16.74 -8.62
CA SER A 714 -34.27 18.07 -8.53
C SER A 714 -35.52 18.22 -9.41
N THR A 715 -35.73 17.36 -10.40
CA THR A 715 -36.84 17.44 -11.37
C THR A 715 -38.23 17.44 -10.72
N VAL A 716 -38.47 16.55 -9.76
CA VAL A 716 -39.77 16.48 -9.07
C VAL A 716 -40.03 17.76 -8.26
N THR A 717 -38.97 18.30 -7.65
CA THR A 717 -39.05 19.54 -6.88
C THR A 717 -39.34 20.73 -7.79
N GLY A 718 -38.60 20.87 -8.90
CA GLY A 718 -38.83 21.91 -9.90
C GLY A 718 -40.23 21.87 -10.51
N TRP A 719 -40.72 20.69 -10.89
CA TRP A 719 -42.09 20.52 -11.41
C TRP A 719 -43.16 20.89 -10.37
N THR A 720 -42.94 20.51 -9.11
CA THR A 720 -43.85 20.87 -8.01
C THR A 720 -43.89 22.39 -7.80
N TRP A 721 -42.75 23.07 -7.92
CA TRP A 721 -42.68 24.52 -7.79
C TRP A 721 -43.33 25.24 -8.97
N ALA A 722 -43.11 24.80 -10.21
CA ALA A 722 -43.77 25.35 -11.40
C ALA A 722 -45.30 25.28 -11.29
N LYS A 723 -45.84 24.16 -10.77
CA LYS A 723 -47.28 23.99 -10.55
C LYS A 723 -47.83 24.87 -9.43
N ALA A 724 -47.04 25.09 -8.37
CA ALA A 724 -47.46 25.88 -7.21
C ALA A 724 -47.30 27.39 -7.40
N HIS A 725 -46.41 27.82 -8.31
CA HIS A 725 -46.08 29.21 -8.59
C HIS A 725 -46.06 29.42 -10.12
N PRO A 726 -47.23 29.62 -10.77
CA PRO A 726 -47.34 29.72 -12.23
C PRO A 726 -46.54 30.87 -12.86
N GLN A 727 -46.17 31.87 -12.06
CA GLN A 727 -45.32 33.00 -12.46
C GLN A 727 -43.82 32.66 -12.57
N LEU A 728 -43.38 31.53 -12.02
CA LEU A 728 -41.98 31.09 -12.08
C LEU A 728 -41.69 30.36 -13.38
N THR A 729 -40.66 30.79 -14.10
CA THR A 729 -40.16 30.02 -15.24
C THR A 729 -39.20 28.95 -14.74
N VAL A 730 -39.66 27.70 -14.65
CA VAL A 730 -38.82 26.55 -14.26
C VAL A 730 -38.33 25.83 -15.51
N THR A 731 -37.01 25.68 -15.65
CA THR A 731 -36.39 25.04 -16.81
C THR A 731 -35.32 24.03 -16.40
N THR A 732 -35.15 22.98 -17.20
CA THR A 732 -34.02 22.04 -17.10
C THR A 732 -32.87 22.42 -18.03
N HIS A 733 -33.06 23.42 -18.90
CA HIS A 733 -32.06 23.89 -19.84
C HIS A 733 -31.20 25.00 -19.21
N LEU A 734 -29.90 24.75 -19.03
CA LEU A 734 -28.93 25.74 -18.54
C LEU A 734 -28.52 26.69 -19.68
N ASP A 735 -29.47 27.50 -20.14
CA ASP A 735 -29.29 28.39 -21.27
C ASP A 735 -28.40 29.58 -20.91
N ARG A 736 -27.25 29.70 -21.59
CA ARG A 736 -26.29 30.80 -21.37
C ARG A 736 -26.65 32.08 -22.12
N THR A 737 -27.67 32.04 -22.99
CA THR A 737 -28.17 33.20 -23.74
C THR A 737 -29.23 33.98 -22.97
N LEU A 738 -29.78 33.41 -21.89
CA LEU A 738 -30.67 34.12 -20.97
C LEU A 738 -29.89 35.23 -20.23
N TYR A 739 -30.52 36.40 -20.07
CA TYR A 739 -29.92 37.61 -19.47
C TYR A 739 -28.70 38.16 -20.25
N SER A 740 -28.64 37.92 -21.57
CA SER A 740 -27.55 38.38 -22.45
C SER A 740 -27.57 39.88 -22.77
#